data_AF-A0AAI9UUA6-F1
#
_entry.id   AF-A0AAI9UUA6-F1
#
_cell.length_a   1.000
_cell.length_b   1.000
_cell.length_c   1.000
_cell.angle_alpha   90.00
_cell.angle_beta   90.00
_cell.angle_gamma   90.00
#
_symmetry.space_group_name_H-M   'P 1'
#
loop_
_entity.id
_entity.type
_entity.pdbx_description
1 polymer ?
#
loop_
_entity_poly.entity_id
_entity_poly.type
_entity_poly.pdbx_seq_one_letter_code
_entity_poly.pdbx_strand_id
1 'polypeptide(L)'
;MADFSTLNGNANHESEKKRTPRKLVLCFDGTGNTFTGSNSDTNVVKILSKLDRNDPDQYHYYQTGIGTYDINDESVNKGVIGEFKSSISQTIDQGIGTTFDAHVMAGYRFLMRYYDSGDKIYMFGFSRGAFTAKFLARMVHTVGLLCKGNEEMVPFAYRLYQRYLAGEVEDFIVSHPKKSKKEKKHKKNKKAPANGDVPTPPPELEDEEPLHEGHRDDEDPATHGAKYAVARDEIAAFSDTFCRKEKAMHCGKMEESNIKVFFLGIWDCVNSVAVLERTAPVPVPVVGTAHHVRHAVAVDERRVKFKAALLAQDMKESDHNHEDIKEVWFPGCHGDVGGGWPASAESKLDNGIEMTFWERVKNFWTTRKEKAASKALGCDRLQLSDVPLAWMIREVKLVGQREEVAALKWRENLEVFEKRFAKKKDKATMGVIHDSLAYGRGTSFFRVLLWKLMEWLPFITRWELEDSGWENVRFPLNKGSTRDIPKDAVLHESVLWRLKNDSNYSGRDVAQWKGKCQRYCTGIYQQRSPARSCASHRMWSFVFILASFRLASANYVNQGQVLSLNGISYYAGGIAVGQIETTNASSLSLAAAQIPGQDLFPLTIIDTSGSVPSGDELLNLTTAYDSSDDVFQCAFLHAIYLRPSTTNAPAGPDGTLSLDSQLSRHGTSLVLSSKEIHGLKSSVATGVTVLSLPRGPYFVSVHTGNVYKAYRLYDDDHLAFVQGVISDEEGAFTTLPAVTENVMAKSIAVPSRLYYTETEEQPLAGLRFGVKDIFHVKGVGTSGGNRAYFYLYGRQNKTAPAVQRLIDLGAVLVGKMGTVQFANGDRPTADWVDLHAPFNPRGDGYQDPSGSSTGPGAGVGAYDWLDLAVGSDTGGSMRGPAGSQGLFGNRPSTGAISLVDVIPLSPVSDTAGMFARSGSLWAKVTQAWYPDFASNYTSYPTTLYRSTARGGAWSGGNVSEDATKVITNFVGKLESFLQAKSTPANYTQLWSETHGEAPADVNEMLYLTYGVYVSHDQWQELGKPFFEDYAAKFDGRQPYINPGPLARWQWGQVHSTEEVYAQGLHNISLFRSWYETEGYGRHDPESCSEGLYIYPWSVGQPSYRDVYIQARTTPPLGFDDSSVPVMAGAPEVVIPIGEVPYNSTKSLHTEYLPVTMALRMARGCDHHLANLVSDLEKEGILRPVAAGRRLYP
;
A
#
# COMPACT_ATOMS: atom_id res chain seq x y z
N MET A 1 36.22 -46.19 14.59
CA MET A 1 36.41 -47.61 14.23
C MET A 1 35.08 -48.32 14.35
N ALA A 2 34.54 -48.77 13.22
CA ALA A 2 33.95 -50.10 13.00
C ALA A 2 33.01 -49.99 11.79
N ASP A 3 33.43 -50.66 10.74
CA ASP A 3 32.81 -50.74 9.42
C ASP A 3 31.98 -52.04 9.33
N PHE A 4 30.92 -51.93 8.54
CA PHE A 4 30.08 -52.93 7.86
C PHE A 4 30.26 -54.44 8.14
N SER A 5 29.14 -55.14 8.38
CA SER A 5 28.72 -56.27 7.52
C SER A 5 27.35 -56.89 7.88
N THR A 6 26.56 -57.11 6.82
CA THR A 6 25.50 -58.12 6.66
C THR A 6 24.17 -57.98 7.44
N LEU A 7 23.21 -57.32 6.81
CA LEU A 7 21.84 -57.85 6.67
C LEU A 7 21.37 -57.65 5.23
N ASN A 8 21.51 -58.71 4.43
CA ASN A 8 20.89 -58.83 3.11
C ASN A 8 19.52 -59.49 3.35
N GLY A 9 18.43 -58.73 3.20
CA GLY A 9 17.08 -59.21 3.39
C GLY A 9 16.10 -58.38 2.54
N ASN A 10 15.73 -58.93 1.37
CA ASN A 10 14.57 -58.61 0.54
C ASN A 10 13.88 -57.27 0.80
N ALA A 11 14.32 -56.21 0.11
CA ALA A 11 13.47 -55.05 -0.15
C ALA A 11 12.47 -55.45 -1.25
N ASN A 12 11.27 -55.80 -0.82
CA ASN A 12 10.10 -55.92 -1.69
C ASN A 12 9.97 -54.63 -2.53
N HIS A 13 9.88 -54.81 -3.85
CA HIS A 13 9.29 -53.84 -4.76
C HIS A 13 7.81 -53.67 -4.35
N GLU A 14 7.54 -52.84 -3.34
CA GLU A 14 6.21 -52.23 -3.19
C GLU A 14 6.09 -51.19 -4.31
N SER A 15 5.34 -51.56 -5.34
CA SER A 15 4.89 -50.65 -6.38
C SER A 15 4.23 -49.43 -5.72
N GLU A 16 4.84 -48.25 -5.84
CA GLU A 16 4.20 -46.97 -5.54
C GLU A 16 2.84 -46.95 -6.25
N LYS A 17 1.75 -47.00 -5.48
CA LYS A 17 0.41 -46.79 -6.01
C LYS A 17 0.38 -45.39 -6.61
N LYS A 18 0.45 -45.29 -7.95
CA LYS A 18 0.27 -44.02 -8.69
C LYS A 18 -1.04 -43.38 -8.25
N ARG A 19 -0.93 -42.26 -7.53
CA ARG A 19 -2.05 -41.39 -7.16
C ARG A 19 -2.74 -40.92 -8.44
N THR A 20 -4.07 -40.92 -8.45
CA THR A 20 -4.84 -40.32 -9.55
C THR A 20 -4.66 -38.80 -9.51
N PRO A 21 -4.28 -38.14 -10.62
CA PRO A 21 -4.01 -36.70 -10.61
C PRO A 21 -5.29 -35.92 -10.35
N ARG A 22 -5.20 -34.87 -9.53
CA ARG A 22 -6.32 -33.95 -9.29
C ARG A 22 -6.44 -32.97 -10.44
N LYS A 23 -7.64 -32.39 -10.60
CA LYS A 23 -7.96 -31.43 -11.66
C LYS A 23 -8.23 -30.07 -11.02
N LEU A 24 -7.40 -29.07 -11.29
CA LEU A 24 -7.56 -27.72 -10.78
C LEU A 24 -8.16 -26.84 -11.89
N VAL A 25 -9.40 -26.39 -11.72
CA VAL A 25 -10.14 -25.63 -12.74
C VAL A 25 -10.32 -24.19 -12.31
N LEU A 26 -9.61 -23.28 -12.97
CA LEU A 26 -9.65 -21.84 -12.73
C LEU A 26 -10.51 -21.14 -13.79
N CYS A 27 -11.43 -20.30 -13.37
CA CYS A 27 -12.39 -19.60 -14.20
C CYS A 27 -12.32 -18.08 -13.96
N PHE A 28 -11.87 -17.33 -14.97
CA PHE A 28 -11.61 -15.89 -14.94
C PHE A 28 -12.64 -15.13 -15.79
N ASP A 29 -13.57 -14.41 -15.15
CA ASP A 29 -14.63 -13.72 -15.89
C ASP A 29 -14.22 -12.33 -16.43
N GLY A 30 -14.94 -11.83 -17.44
CA GLY A 30 -14.72 -10.51 -18.03
C GLY A 30 -15.36 -9.37 -17.22
N THR A 31 -14.84 -8.14 -17.35
CA THR A 31 -15.29 -6.96 -16.60
C THR A 31 -16.75 -6.56 -16.79
N GLY A 32 -17.37 -6.10 -15.70
CA GLY A 32 -18.70 -5.51 -15.70
C GLY A 32 -19.82 -6.54 -15.78
N ASN A 33 -19.50 -7.81 -15.52
CA ASN A 33 -20.44 -8.93 -15.52
C ASN A 33 -20.81 -9.32 -14.11
N THR A 34 -22.02 -8.96 -13.69
CA THR A 34 -22.62 -9.43 -12.45
C THR A 34 -23.25 -10.80 -12.66
N PHE A 35 -23.11 -11.71 -11.68
CA PHE A 35 -23.79 -13.00 -11.71
C PHE A 35 -25.30 -12.78 -11.59
N THR A 36 -26.06 -13.27 -12.57
CA THR A 36 -27.52 -13.11 -12.63
C THR A 36 -28.28 -14.40 -12.39
N GLY A 37 -27.61 -15.56 -12.45
CA GLY A 37 -28.26 -16.87 -12.35
C GLY A 37 -29.23 -17.11 -13.52
N SER A 38 -28.93 -16.54 -14.68
CA SER A 38 -29.74 -16.63 -15.90
C SER A 38 -28.88 -17.00 -17.10
N ASN A 39 -29.49 -17.33 -18.23
CA ASN A 39 -28.74 -17.54 -19.47
C ASN A 39 -27.95 -16.32 -19.94
N SER A 40 -28.18 -15.12 -19.38
CA SER A 40 -27.38 -13.93 -19.70
C SER A 40 -25.99 -13.90 -19.07
N ASP A 41 -25.65 -14.86 -18.21
CA ASP A 41 -24.31 -15.02 -17.65
C ASP A 41 -23.26 -15.36 -18.74
N THR A 42 -21.98 -15.16 -18.42
CA THR A 42 -20.88 -15.43 -19.36
C THR A 42 -20.64 -16.92 -19.55
N ASN A 43 -19.96 -17.29 -20.63
CA ASN A 43 -19.58 -18.67 -20.90
C ASN A 43 -18.64 -19.26 -19.82
N VAL A 44 -17.91 -18.41 -19.09
CA VAL A 44 -17.10 -18.80 -17.93
C VAL A 44 -18.00 -19.28 -16.78
N VAL A 45 -19.04 -18.52 -16.44
CA VAL A 45 -20.03 -18.95 -15.43
C VAL A 45 -20.81 -20.17 -15.91
N LYS A 46 -21.22 -20.19 -17.19
CA LYS A 46 -21.98 -21.30 -17.77
C LYS A 46 -21.17 -22.60 -17.77
N ILE A 47 -19.88 -22.59 -18.08
CA ILE A 47 -19.04 -23.81 -18.02
C ILE A 47 -18.82 -24.24 -16.56
N LEU A 48 -18.54 -23.31 -15.65
CA LEU A 48 -18.41 -23.60 -14.22
C LEU A 48 -19.67 -24.25 -13.63
N SER A 49 -20.85 -23.81 -14.07
CA SER A 49 -22.13 -24.40 -13.65
C SER A 49 -22.34 -25.85 -14.11
N LYS A 50 -21.60 -26.30 -15.13
CA LYS A 50 -21.67 -27.66 -15.71
C LYS A 50 -20.61 -28.61 -15.15
N LEU A 51 -19.59 -28.08 -14.47
CA LEU A 51 -18.59 -28.89 -13.78
C LEU A 51 -19.18 -29.48 -12.50
N ASP A 52 -18.79 -30.71 -12.18
CA ASP A 52 -19.06 -31.32 -10.88
C ASP A 52 -18.14 -30.70 -9.83
N ARG A 53 -18.76 -29.98 -8.89
CA ARG A 53 -18.08 -29.28 -7.79
C ARG A 53 -17.99 -30.13 -6.53
N ASN A 54 -18.62 -31.31 -6.52
CA ASN A 54 -18.60 -32.23 -5.40
C ASN A 54 -17.60 -33.39 -5.60
N ASP A 55 -16.96 -33.48 -6.79
CA ASP A 55 -15.90 -34.45 -7.05
C ASP A 55 -14.68 -34.13 -6.17
N PRO A 56 -14.21 -35.08 -5.33
CA PRO A 56 -13.14 -34.81 -4.36
C PRO A 56 -11.78 -34.55 -5.01
N ASP A 57 -11.61 -34.96 -6.28
CA ASP A 57 -10.37 -34.80 -7.04
C ASP A 57 -10.47 -33.68 -8.10
N GLN A 58 -11.46 -32.78 -7.99
CA GLN A 58 -11.65 -31.65 -8.89
C GLN A 58 -11.91 -30.36 -8.11
N TYR A 59 -10.93 -29.46 -8.10
CA TYR A 59 -10.97 -28.19 -7.38
C TYR A 59 -11.36 -27.06 -8.33
N HIS A 60 -12.17 -26.12 -7.86
CA HIS A 60 -12.64 -25.00 -8.67
C HIS A 60 -12.24 -23.67 -8.04
N TYR A 61 -11.78 -22.75 -8.88
CA TYR A 61 -11.53 -21.36 -8.55
C TYR A 61 -12.33 -20.49 -9.52
N TYR A 62 -13.10 -19.57 -8.98
CA TYR A 62 -13.84 -18.60 -9.78
C TYR A 62 -13.47 -17.19 -9.35
N GLN A 63 -13.19 -16.35 -10.33
CA GLN A 63 -12.86 -14.96 -10.13
C GLN A 63 -13.78 -14.09 -10.98
N THR A 64 -14.48 -13.18 -10.32
CA THR A 64 -15.35 -12.19 -10.95
C THR A 64 -14.50 -11.20 -11.75
N GLY A 65 -15.04 -10.66 -12.84
CA GLY A 65 -14.28 -9.72 -13.66
C GLY A 65 -13.85 -8.46 -12.92
N ILE A 66 -12.73 -7.88 -13.36
CA ILE A 66 -12.19 -6.59 -12.90
C ILE A 66 -13.30 -5.54 -12.88
N GLY A 67 -13.54 -4.84 -11.76
CA GLY A 67 -14.54 -3.77 -11.64
C GLY A 67 -16.02 -4.22 -11.53
N THR A 68 -16.28 -5.43 -11.00
CA THR A 68 -17.64 -6.00 -10.88
C THR A 68 -18.34 -5.71 -9.54
N TYR A 69 -17.59 -5.36 -8.48
CA TYR A 69 -18.13 -4.99 -7.16
C TYR A 69 -17.48 -3.70 -6.64
N ASP A 70 -18.29 -2.66 -6.43
CA ASP A 70 -17.93 -1.53 -5.57
C ASP A 70 -18.03 -2.00 -4.11
N ILE A 71 -16.97 -1.83 -3.31
CA ILE A 71 -16.98 -2.10 -1.86
C ILE A 71 -17.49 -0.87 -1.07
N ASN A 72 -17.90 0.20 -1.77
CA ASN A 72 -18.48 1.40 -1.18
C ASN A 72 -19.95 1.55 -1.58
N ASP A 73 -20.84 0.76 -0.97
CA ASP A 73 -22.29 0.92 -1.16
C ASP A 73 -22.88 1.82 -0.07
N GLU A 74 -22.48 3.09 -0.08
CA GLU A 74 -23.23 4.19 0.53
C GLU A 74 -23.93 4.97 -0.59
N SER A 75 -25.24 4.75 -0.82
CA SER A 75 -26.21 5.81 -1.17
C SER A 75 -27.60 5.24 -1.45
N VAL A 76 -28.52 5.56 -0.55
CA VAL A 76 -29.97 5.35 -0.68
C VAL A 76 -30.55 6.43 -1.61
N ASN A 77 -31.44 6.03 -2.52
CA ASN A 77 -32.25 6.84 -3.48
C ASN A 77 -31.52 7.53 -4.65
N LYS A 78 -31.28 6.79 -5.75
CA LYS A 78 -30.87 7.36 -7.05
C LYS A 78 -32.09 7.62 -7.94
N GLY A 79 -32.36 8.91 -8.24
CA GLY A 79 -33.29 9.33 -9.30
C GLY A 79 -32.70 9.18 -10.71
N VAL A 80 -33.51 9.44 -11.73
CA VAL A 80 -33.22 9.23 -13.19
C VAL A 80 -31.89 9.85 -13.66
N ILE A 81 -31.43 10.95 -13.05
CA ILE A 81 -30.15 11.61 -13.37
C ILE A 81 -28.95 10.86 -12.76
N GLY A 82 -29.14 10.15 -11.65
CA GLY A 82 -28.15 9.32 -10.98
C GLY A 82 -27.82 8.03 -11.75
N GLU A 83 -28.79 7.43 -12.44
CA GLU A 83 -28.56 6.29 -13.33
C GLU A 83 -27.72 6.67 -14.58
N PHE A 84 -27.86 7.91 -15.05
CA PHE A 84 -27.07 8.43 -16.19
C PHE A 84 -25.59 8.63 -15.82
N LYS A 85 -25.31 9.22 -14.65
CA LYS A 85 -23.94 9.36 -14.13
C LYS A 85 -23.32 7.99 -13.82
N SER A 86 -24.07 7.05 -13.23
CA SER A 86 -23.52 5.73 -12.88
C SER A 86 -23.17 4.90 -14.11
N SER A 87 -23.93 4.99 -15.21
CA SER A 87 -23.63 4.22 -16.42
C SER A 87 -22.38 4.73 -17.17
N ILE A 88 -22.07 6.03 -17.08
CA ILE A 88 -20.84 6.61 -17.66
C ILE A 88 -19.66 6.39 -16.72
N SER A 89 -19.85 6.63 -15.41
CA SER A 89 -18.85 6.37 -14.36
C SER A 89 -18.43 4.90 -14.36
N GLN A 90 -19.36 3.94 -14.30
CA GLN A 90 -19.01 2.51 -14.37
C GLN A 90 -18.23 2.14 -15.64
N THR A 91 -18.40 2.85 -16.77
CA THR A 91 -17.63 2.56 -17.99
C THR A 91 -16.22 3.17 -17.95
N ILE A 92 -16.04 4.26 -17.19
CA ILE A 92 -14.77 4.96 -16.97
C ILE A 92 -13.99 4.35 -15.79
N ASP A 93 -14.66 3.99 -14.69
CA ASP A 93 -14.14 3.29 -13.51
C ASP A 93 -13.68 1.87 -13.87
N GLN A 94 -14.36 1.20 -14.81
CA GLN A 94 -13.87 -0.02 -15.45
C GLN A 94 -12.63 0.20 -16.34
N GLY A 95 -12.22 1.44 -16.55
CA GLY A 95 -11.14 1.87 -17.44
C GLY A 95 -9.89 2.36 -16.71
N ILE A 96 -9.80 2.22 -15.38
CA ILE A 96 -8.58 2.49 -14.59
C ILE A 96 -8.21 1.17 -13.90
N GLY A 97 -7.29 0.41 -14.49
CA GLY A 97 -6.97 -0.97 -14.11
C GLY A 97 -6.17 -1.11 -12.80
N THR A 98 -6.72 -0.73 -11.65
CA THR A 98 -6.06 -0.83 -10.33
C THR A 98 -6.14 -2.22 -9.65
N THR A 99 -6.70 -3.24 -10.31
CA THR A 99 -6.92 -4.57 -9.69
C THR A 99 -6.40 -5.78 -10.50
N PHE A 100 -5.82 -5.58 -11.69
CA PHE A 100 -5.38 -6.67 -12.56
C PHE A 100 -4.30 -7.58 -11.92
N ASP A 101 -3.33 -6.96 -11.26
CA ASP A 101 -2.27 -7.60 -10.50
C ASP A 101 -2.82 -8.49 -9.38
N ALA A 102 -3.75 -7.96 -8.57
CA ALA A 102 -4.43 -8.70 -7.51
C ALA A 102 -5.16 -9.93 -8.06
N HIS A 103 -5.77 -9.81 -9.24
CA HIS A 103 -6.49 -10.89 -9.89
C HIS A 103 -5.56 -12.04 -10.33
N VAL A 104 -4.42 -11.73 -10.98
CA VAL A 104 -3.38 -12.71 -11.36
C VAL A 104 -2.80 -13.38 -10.11
N MET A 105 -2.38 -12.59 -9.12
CA MET A 105 -1.77 -13.10 -7.88
C MET A 105 -2.71 -14.01 -7.08
N ALA A 106 -4.02 -13.73 -7.06
CA ALA A 106 -5.01 -14.59 -6.40
C ALA A 106 -5.12 -15.97 -7.08
N GLY A 107 -5.15 -16.03 -8.42
CA GLY A 107 -5.11 -17.28 -9.16
C GLY A 107 -3.81 -18.06 -8.94
N TYR A 108 -2.68 -17.35 -8.89
CA TYR A 108 -1.37 -17.93 -8.57
C TYR A 108 -1.34 -18.56 -7.16
N ARG A 109 -1.85 -17.85 -6.14
CA ARG A 109 -1.97 -18.39 -4.76
C ARG A 109 -2.88 -19.62 -4.68
N PHE A 110 -3.95 -19.67 -5.46
CA PHE A 110 -4.80 -20.87 -5.53
C PHE A 110 -4.00 -22.07 -6.05
N LEU A 111 -3.24 -21.91 -7.14
CA LEU A 111 -2.36 -22.96 -7.66
C LEU A 111 -1.32 -23.37 -6.61
N MET A 112 -0.67 -22.42 -5.94
CA MET A 112 0.31 -22.72 -4.88
C MET A 112 -0.29 -23.59 -3.75
N ARG A 113 -1.53 -23.32 -3.35
CA ARG A 113 -2.13 -24.03 -2.21
C ARG A 113 -2.57 -25.46 -2.55
N TYR A 114 -3.04 -25.67 -3.77
CA TYR A 114 -3.78 -26.89 -4.15
C TYR A 114 -3.09 -27.77 -5.19
N TYR A 115 -2.07 -27.27 -5.90
CA TYR A 115 -1.33 -28.08 -6.86
C TYR A 115 -0.41 -29.08 -6.14
N ASP A 116 -0.37 -30.33 -6.60
CA ASP A 116 0.73 -31.28 -6.37
C ASP A 116 1.28 -31.74 -7.72
N SER A 117 2.52 -32.26 -7.73
CA SER A 117 3.16 -32.71 -8.98
C SER A 117 2.32 -33.75 -9.71
N GLY A 118 2.13 -33.55 -11.02
CA GLY A 118 1.29 -34.39 -11.86
C GLY A 118 -0.19 -34.02 -11.92
N ASP A 119 -0.68 -33.07 -11.11
CA ASP A 119 -2.05 -32.57 -11.19
C ASP A 119 -2.29 -31.81 -12.52
N LYS A 120 -3.55 -31.76 -12.98
CA LYS A 120 -3.93 -31.15 -14.27
C LYS A 120 -4.58 -29.79 -14.06
N ILE A 121 -3.94 -28.73 -14.57
CA ILE A 121 -4.44 -27.36 -14.48
C ILE A 121 -5.28 -27.00 -15.70
N TYR A 122 -6.52 -26.60 -15.48
CA TYR A 122 -7.46 -26.09 -16.47
C TYR A 122 -7.72 -24.61 -16.21
N MET A 123 -7.57 -23.77 -17.22
CA MET A 123 -7.87 -22.34 -17.14
C MET A 123 -8.91 -21.96 -18.19
N PHE A 124 -9.96 -21.29 -17.74
CA PHE A 124 -11.01 -20.74 -18.60
C PHE A 124 -11.12 -19.23 -18.41
N GLY A 125 -11.19 -18.47 -19.50
CA GLY A 125 -11.30 -17.02 -19.41
C GLY A 125 -12.12 -16.37 -20.51
N PHE A 126 -12.74 -15.23 -20.21
CA PHE A 126 -13.45 -14.40 -21.19
C PHE A 126 -12.94 -12.95 -21.15
N SER A 127 -12.73 -12.33 -22.32
CA SER A 127 -12.37 -10.91 -22.43
C SER A 127 -11.07 -10.58 -21.67
N ARG A 128 -11.11 -9.67 -20.70
CA ARG A 128 -10.00 -9.40 -19.78
C ARG A 128 -9.64 -10.60 -18.89
N GLY A 129 -10.61 -11.41 -18.49
CA GLY A 129 -10.35 -12.66 -17.78
C GLY A 129 -9.58 -13.68 -18.64
N ALA A 130 -9.77 -13.66 -19.96
CA ALA A 130 -8.93 -14.44 -20.88
C ALA A 130 -7.48 -13.94 -20.89
N PHE A 131 -7.28 -12.62 -20.84
CA PHE A 131 -5.94 -12.03 -20.71
C PHE A 131 -5.30 -12.41 -19.37
N THR A 132 -6.03 -12.33 -18.25
CA THR A 132 -5.58 -12.81 -16.93
C THR A 132 -5.17 -14.29 -16.97
N ALA A 133 -5.96 -15.15 -17.61
CA ALA A 133 -5.66 -16.57 -17.76
C ALA A 133 -4.37 -16.81 -18.57
N LYS A 134 -4.20 -16.12 -19.71
CA LYS A 134 -2.97 -16.17 -20.52
C LYS A 134 -1.75 -15.69 -19.72
N PHE A 135 -1.89 -14.56 -19.03
CA PHE A 135 -0.83 -13.96 -18.24
C PHE A 135 -0.39 -14.88 -17.10
N LEU A 136 -1.35 -15.46 -16.37
CA LEU A 136 -1.07 -16.41 -15.29
C LEU A 136 -0.43 -17.69 -15.81
N ALA A 137 -0.92 -18.27 -16.92
CA ALA A 137 -0.34 -19.46 -17.53
C ALA A 137 1.13 -19.24 -17.90
N ARG A 138 1.42 -18.07 -18.50
CA ARG A 138 2.79 -17.69 -18.84
C ARG A 138 3.65 -17.41 -17.62
N MET A 139 3.12 -16.74 -16.60
CA MET A 139 3.85 -16.51 -15.35
C MET A 139 4.24 -17.83 -14.65
N VAL A 140 3.32 -18.80 -14.59
CA VAL A 140 3.58 -20.14 -14.01
C VAL A 140 4.65 -20.88 -14.80
N HIS A 141 4.65 -20.76 -16.13
CA HIS A 141 5.67 -21.38 -16.97
C HIS A 141 7.03 -20.67 -16.88
N THR A 142 7.06 -19.34 -16.91
CA THR A 142 8.31 -18.56 -16.95
C THR A 142 8.98 -18.47 -15.59
N VAL A 143 8.26 -18.06 -14.54
CA VAL A 143 8.83 -17.94 -13.18
C VAL A 143 8.84 -19.28 -12.44
N GLY A 144 7.85 -20.13 -12.70
CA GLY A 144 7.59 -21.34 -11.92
C GLY A 144 6.46 -21.12 -10.90
N LEU A 145 5.99 -22.20 -10.28
CA LEU A 145 5.00 -22.15 -9.20
C LEU A 145 5.68 -22.28 -7.84
N LEU A 146 5.55 -21.27 -6.98
CA LEU A 146 6.16 -21.28 -5.64
C LEU A 146 5.74 -22.49 -4.78
N CYS A 147 6.65 -22.91 -3.90
CA CYS A 147 6.37 -23.89 -2.85
C CYS A 147 5.24 -23.43 -1.92
N LYS A 148 4.44 -24.38 -1.43
CA LYS A 148 3.33 -24.10 -0.49
C LYS A 148 3.91 -23.50 0.80
N GLY A 149 3.32 -22.42 1.33
CA GLY A 149 3.80 -21.72 2.52
C GLY A 149 4.59 -20.44 2.23
N ASN A 150 4.97 -20.19 0.97
CA ASN A 150 5.70 -18.99 0.53
C ASN A 150 4.79 -17.94 -0.14
N GLU A 151 3.53 -17.82 0.29
CA GLU A 151 2.56 -16.91 -0.32
C GLU A 151 2.96 -15.42 -0.31
N GLU A 152 3.83 -15.02 0.63
CA GLU A 152 4.42 -13.68 0.71
C GLU A 152 5.39 -13.37 -0.44
N MET A 153 5.93 -14.40 -1.12
CA MET A 153 6.81 -14.25 -2.28
C MET A 153 6.06 -14.06 -3.60
N VAL A 154 4.73 -14.17 -3.61
CA VAL A 154 3.90 -14.03 -4.82
C VAL A 154 4.01 -12.64 -5.46
N PRO A 155 3.97 -11.52 -4.72
CA PRO A 155 4.21 -10.19 -5.29
C PRO A 155 5.61 -10.05 -5.89
N PHE A 156 6.61 -10.71 -5.30
CA PHE A 156 7.96 -10.72 -5.86
C PHE A 156 8.03 -11.50 -7.18
N ALA A 157 7.48 -12.72 -7.21
CA ALA A 157 7.38 -13.52 -8.44
C ALA A 157 6.64 -12.75 -9.56
N TYR A 158 5.58 -12.03 -9.21
CA TYR A 158 4.83 -11.19 -10.15
C TYR A 158 5.67 -10.02 -10.69
N ARG A 159 6.37 -9.27 -9.82
CA ARG A 159 7.25 -8.17 -10.22
C ARG A 159 8.42 -8.65 -11.09
N LEU A 160 9.02 -9.79 -10.73
CA LEU A 160 10.11 -10.40 -11.49
C LEU A 160 9.65 -10.76 -12.91
N TYR A 161 8.44 -11.32 -13.03
CA TYR A 161 7.81 -11.59 -14.31
C TYR A 161 7.50 -10.31 -15.12
N GLN A 162 7.03 -9.24 -14.46
CA GLN A 162 6.80 -7.95 -15.15
C GLN A 162 8.10 -7.34 -15.68
N ARG A 163 9.20 -7.40 -14.94
CA ARG A 163 10.53 -6.95 -15.40
C ARG A 163 11.01 -7.75 -16.61
N TYR A 164 10.82 -9.07 -16.60
CA TYR A 164 11.10 -9.93 -17.74
C TYR A 164 10.30 -9.53 -18.99
N LEU A 165 9.00 -9.28 -18.84
CA LEU A 165 8.16 -8.81 -19.94
C LEU A 165 8.59 -7.44 -20.49
N ALA A 166 9.03 -6.53 -19.63
CA ALA A 166 9.52 -5.22 -20.06
C ALA A 166 10.77 -5.35 -20.95
N GLY A 167 11.70 -6.24 -20.58
CA GLY A 167 12.90 -6.55 -21.39
C GLY A 167 12.57 -7.14 -22.76
N GLU A 168 11.62 -8.09 -22.85
CA GLU A 168 11.17 -8.64 -24.14
C GLU A 168 10.55 -7.57 -25.05
N VAL A 169 9.80 -6.62 -24.48
CA VAL A 169 9.16 -5.54 -25.25
C VAL A 169 10.20 -4.57 -25.81
N GLU A 170 11.26 -4.26 -25.07
CA GLU A 170 12.35 -3.41 -25.55
C GLU A 170 13.16 -4.10 -26.66
N ASP A 171 13.51 -5.39 -26.51
CA ASP A 171 14.16 -6.19 -27.56
C ASP A 171 13.31 -6.26 -28.85
N PHE A 172 11.97 -6.35 -28.70
CA PHE A 172 11.03 -6.33 -29.82
C PHE A 172 10.98 -4.97 -30.53
N ILE A 173 11.04 -3.86 -29.79
CA ILE A 173 11.06 -2.49 -30.36
C ILE A 173 12.38 -2.23 -31.09
N VAL A 174 13.50 -2.70 -30.53
CA VAL A 174 14.86 -2.51 -31.07
C VAL A 174 15.11 -3.34 -32.33
N SER A 175 14.47 -4.50 -32.48
CA SER A 175 14.55 -5.32 -33.70
C SER A 175 13.75 -4.74 -34.89
N HIS A 176 12.93 -3.71 -34.67
CA HIS A 176 12.08 -3.07 -35.70
C HIS A 176 12.43 -1.60 -36.06
N PRO A 177 13.70 -1.11 -36.12
CA PRO A 177 13.94 0.29 -36.43
C PRO A 177 13.61 0.63 -37.89
N LYS A 178 12.94 1.77 -38.05
CA LYS A 178 12.47 2.45 -39.27
C LYS A 178 13.24 2.09 -40.55
N LYS A 179 12.54 1.49 -41.53
CA LYS A 179 12.90 1.57 -42.95
C LYS A 179 12.86 3.03 -43.41
N SER A 180 13.95 3.78 -43.22
CA SER A 180 14.16 5.05 -43.91
C SER A 180 14.65 4.76 -45.33
N LYS A 181 13.91 5.27 -46.31
CA LYS A 181 14.34 5.28 -47.72
C LYS A 181 15.41 6.36 -47.87
N LYS A 182 16.66 6.01 -48.21
CA LYS A 182 17.40 6.53 -49.39
C LYS A 182 18.90 6.10 -49.43
N GLU A 183 19.26 5.65 -50.63
CA GLU A 183 20.52 5.83 -51.38
C GLU A 183 21.82 5.02 -51.09
N LYS A 184 22.06 4.13 -52.07
CA LYS A 184 23.28 3.46 -52.56
C LYS A 184 24.61 4.23 -52.38
N LYS A 185 25.68 3.53 -51.95
CA LYS A 185 26.85 3.13 -52.79
C LYS A 185 28.03 2.50 -52.00
N HIS A 186 28.66 1.51 -52.66
CA HIS A 186 30.05 1.00 -52.54
C HIS A 186 30.44 0.14 -51.32
N LYS A 187 30.55 -1.20 -51.42
CA LYS A 187 31.65 -2.05 -51.97
C LYS A 187 33.04 -1.81 -51.33
N LYS A 188 33.48 -2.72 -50.43
CA LYS A 188 34.42 -3.84 -50.68
C LYS A 188 35.03 -4.39 -49.36
N ASN A 189 35.07 -5.73 -49.24
CA ASN A 189 36.18 -6.61 -48.79
C ASN A 189 37.06 -6.15 -47.60
N LYS A 190 37.40 -6.95 -46.57
CA LYS A 190 37.83 -8.37 -46.57
C LYS A 190 38.20 -8.77 -45.11
N LYS A 191 37.93 -10.04 -44.75
CA LYS A 191 38.70 -10.99 -43.93
C LYS A 191 39.44 -10.56 -42.64
N ALA A 192 39.09 -11.26 -41.56
CA ALA A 192 39.84 -11.56 -40.32
C ALA A 192 41.08 -12.48 -40.60
N PRO A 193 41.83 -13.06 -39.62
CA PRO A 193 41.73 -13.02 -38.14
C PRO A 193 43.07 -13.03 -37.34
N ALA A 194 42.93 -13.08 -36.00
CA ALA A 194 43.62 -14.00 -35.04
C ALA A 194 44.90 -13.61 -34.27
N ASN A 195 44.80 -13.86 -32.95
CA ASN A 195 45.80 -14.24 -31.92
C ASN A 195 46.78 -13.15 -31.43
N GLY A 196 47.14 -13.00 -30.15
CA GLY A 196 46.87 -13.72 -28.89
C GLY A 196 47.60 -13.03 -27.71
N ASP A 197 47.34 -13.51 -26.48
CA ASP A 197 48.17 -13.51 -25.26
C ASP A 197 48.49 -12.21 -24.46
N VAL A 198 47.66 -11.95 -23.42
CA VAL A 198 47.90 -11.83 -21.93
C VAL A 198 49.38 -11.72 -21.41
N PRO A 199 49.73 -11.11 -20.22
CA PRO A 199 49.28 -9.90 -19.48
C PRO A 199 50.44 -9.04 -18.86
N THR A 200 50.05 -8.00 -18.07
CA THR A 200 50.70 -7.33 -16.90
C THR A 200 51.37 -5.94 -17.01
N PRO A 201 51.23 -5.06 -15.97
CA PRO A 201 51.36 -3.57 -16.00
C PRO A 201 52.52 -3.04 -15.10
N PRO A 202 52.53 -1.77 -14.63
CA PRO A 202 52.62 -0.43 -15.26
C PRO A 202 54.01 0.24 -14.93
N PRO A 203 54.32 1.53 -15.23
CA PRO A 203 53.90 2.67 -14.40
C PRO A 203 53.71 4.06 -15.11
N GLU A 204 52.93 4.92 -14.44
CA GLU A 204 53.00 6.39 -14.26
C GLU A 204 53.43 7.33 -15.41
N LEU A 205 52.56 8.30 -15.77
CA LEU A 205 52.71 9.74 -15.45
C LEU A 205 51.69 10.60 -16.23
N GLU A 206 50.96 11.40 -15.44
CA GLU A 206 50.61 12.82 -15.61
C GLU A 206 50.21 13.41 -16.98
N ASP A 207 49.07 14.13 -16.90
CA ASP A 207 48.79 15.46 -17.46
C ASP A 207 47.94 15.64 -18.74
N GLU A 208 47.00 16.59 -18.56
CA GLU A 208 46.32 17.47 -19.52
C GLU A 208 45.04 17.00 -20.23
N GLU A 209 43.90 17.45 -19.68
CA GLU A 209 42.79 17.98 -20.49
C GLU A 209 43.26 19.21 -21.29
N PRO A 210 42.80 19.43 -22.54
CA PRO A 210 41.51 20.13 -22.69
C PRO A 210 40.66 19.86 -23.95
N LEU A 211 39.34 20.01 -23.73
CA LEU A 211 38.34 20.73 -24.53
C LEU A 211 38.00 20.30 -25.98
N HIS A 212 36.77 19.78 -26.08
CA HIS A 212 35.72 20.06 -27.07
C HIS A 212 35.99 19.87 -28.57
N GLU A 213 35.32 18.88 -29.16
CA GLU A 213 34.24 19.12 -30.13
C GLU A 213 33.34 17.87 -30.29
N GLY A 214 32.03 18.10 -30.41
CA GLY A 214 30.99 17.10 -30.14
C GLY A 214 30.94 15.91 -31.08
N HIS A 215 30.69 14.74 -30.49
CA HIS A 215 30.22 13.56 -31.19
C HIS A 215 28.93 13.03 -30.56
N ARG A 216 27.99 12.70 -31.45
CA ARG A 216 26.73 12.00 -31.14
C ARG A 216 27.09 10.61 -30.66
N ASP A 217 26.60 10.23 -29.49
CA ASP A 217 26.63 8.84 -29.04
C ASP A 217 25.60 8.04 -29.86
N ASP A 218 26.08 7.45 -30.95
CA ASP A 218 25.53 6.22 -31.49
C ASP A 218 25.89 5.11 -30.48
N GLU A 219 24.96 4.80 -29.56
CA GLU A 219 25.11 3.64 -28.67
C GLU A 219 25.16 2.34 -29.48
N ASP A 220 26.21 1.55 -29.23
CA ASP A 220 26.50 0.24 -29.82
C ASP A 220 25.37 -0.77 -29.50
N PRO A 221 24.76 -1.45 -30.49
CA PRO A 221 23.75 -2.51 -30.27
C PRO A 221 24.20 -3.65 -29.36
N ALA A 222 25.51 -3.79 -29.07
CA ALA A 222 26.05 -4.82 -28.20
C ALA A 222 25.73 -4.61 -26.70
N THR A 223 25.41 -3.39 -26.23
CA THR A 223 25.14 -3.10 -24.80
C THR A 223 23.68 -3.30 -24.38
N HIS A 224 22.73 -3.46 -25.31
CA HIS A 224 21.33 -3.71 -24.99
C HIS A 224 21.06 -5.12 -24.42
N GLY A 225 21.83 -6.13 -24.85
CA GLY A 225 21.64 -7.51 -24.39
C GLY A 225 22.06 -7.80 -22.94
N ALA A 226 22.93 -6.96 -22.36
CA ALA A 226 23.49 -7.20 -21.02
C ALA A 226 22.51 -6.85 -19.89
N LYS A 227 21.65 -5.84 -20.07
CA LYS A 227 20.70 -5.39 -19.04
C LYS A 227 19.55 -6.39 -18.80
N TYR A 228 19.24 -7.24 -19.80
CA TYR A 228 18.14 -8.22 -19.77
C TYR A 228 18.59 -9.69 -19.65
N ALA A 229 19.89 -9.96 -19.73
CA ALA A 229 20.47 -11.23 -19.29
C ALA A 229 20.26 -11.41 -17.77
N VAL A 230 20.48 -10.34 -17.00
CA VAL A 230 20.29 -10.31 -15.54
C VAL A 230 18.87 -10.72 -15.13
N ALA A 231 17.82 -10.21 -15.80
CA ALA A 231 16.43 -10.57 -15.46
C ALA A 231 16.10 -12.05 -15.75
N ARG A 232 16.72 -12.64 -16.78
CA ARG A 232 16.58 -14.07 -17.10
C ARG A 232 17.33 -14.94 -16.10
N ASP A 233 18.53 -14.55 -15.74
CA ASP A 233 19.35 -15.24 -14.74
C ASP A 233 18.71 -15.15 -13.34
N GLU A 234 18.12 -14.00 -12.98
CA GLU A 234 17.32 -13.81 -11.77
C GLU A 234 16.09 -14.72 -11.75
N ILE A 235 15.36 -14.83 -12.87
CA ILE A 235 14.22 -15.76 -12.98
C ILE A 235 14.68 -17.19 -12.84
N ALA A 236 15.78 -17.59 -13.48
CA ALA A 236 16.31 -18.94 -13.38
C ALA A 236 16.69 -19.27 -11.93
N ALA A 237 17.48 -18.40 -11.28
CA ALA A 237 17.89 -18.56 -9.89
C ALA A 237 16.68 -18.58 -8.93
N PHE A 238 15.72 -17.68 -9.13
CA PHE A 238 14.50 -17.64 -8.31
C PHE A 238 13.64 -18.90 -8.48
N SER A 239 13.48 -19.34 -9.73
CA SER A 239 12.72 -20.53 -10.09
C SER A 239 13.34 -21.78 -9.47
N ASP A 240 14.67 -21.93 -9.56
CA ASP A 240 15.39 -23.08 -9.03
C ASP A 240 15.43 -23.10 -7.50
N THR A 241 15.37 -21.93 -6.86
CA THR A 241 15.43 -21.82 -5.39
C THR A 241 14.06 -22.01 -4.74
N PHE A 242 13.01 -21.38 -5.30
CA PHE A 242 11.73 -21.23 -4.59
C PHE A 242 10.54 -21.90 -5.27
N CYS A 243 10.67 -22.29 -6.54
CA CYS A 243 9.57 -22.86 -7.31
C CYS A 243 9.66 -24.38 -7.42
N ARG A 244 8.50 -25.00 -7.61
CA ARG A 244 8.37 -26.42 -7.87
C ARG A 244 8.74 -26.71 -9.31
N LYS A 245 9.46 -27.81 -9.51
CA LYS A 245 9.81 -28.34 -10.83
C LYS A 245 9.10 -29.67 -11.07
N GLU A 246 8.82 -29.95 -12.34
CA GLU A 246 8.35 -31.25 -12.79
C GLU A 246 9.46 -31.97 -13.55
N LYS A 247 9.59 -33.27 -13.27
CA LYS A 247 10.51 -34.14 -14.00
C LYS A 247 9.85 -34.54 -15.32
N ALA A 248 10.34 -33.98 -16.41
CA ALA A 248 9.92 -34.33 -17.76
C ALA A 248 11.03 -35.16 -18.43
N MET A 249 10.63 -36.17 -19.21
CA MET A 249 11.59 -36.96 -19.99
C MET A 249 11.80 -36.26 -21.33
N HIS A 250 12.98 -35.70 -21.56
CA HIS A 250 13.35 -35.01 -22.80
C HIS A 250 14.53 -35.73 -23.46
N CYS A 251 14.36 -36.19 -24.70
CA CYS A 251 15.39 -36.93 -25.47
C CYS A 251 16.08 -38.09 -24.69
N GLY A 252 15.32 -38.82 -23.86
CA GLY A 252 15.83 -39.95 -23.07
C GLY A 252 16.60 -39.56 -21.80
N LYS A 253 16.68 -38.27 -21.46
CA LYS A 253 17.18 -37.76 -20.17
C LYS A 253 16.04 -37.20 -19.34
N MET A 254 16.16 -37.31 -18.02
CA MET A 254 15.21 -36.74 -17.08
C MET A 254 15.64 -35.30 -16.78
N GLU A 255 14.83 -34.32 -17.20
CA GLU A 255 15.09 -32.89 -17.02
C GLU A 255 13.99 -32.27 -16.13
N GLU A 256 14.39 -31.34 -15.27
CA GLU A 256 13.46 -30.61 -14.40
C GLU A 256 13.01 -29.32 -15.11
N SER A 257 11.69 -29.14 -15.22
CA SER A 257 11.08 -28.02 -15.95
C SER A 257 9.95 -27.37 -15.14
N ASN A 258 9.63 -26.11 -15.44
CA ASN A 258 8.52 -25.42 -14.80
C ASN A 258 7.17 -26.01 -15.22
N ILE A 259 6.19 -25.91 -14.32
CA ILE A 259 4.85 -26.47 -14.52
C ILE A 259 4.17 -25.81 -15.72
N LYS A 260 3.48 -26.63 -16.51
CA LYS A 260 2.75 -26.22 -17.71
C LYS A 260 1.25 -26.40 -17.51
N VAL A 261 0.44 -25.46 -18.00
CA VAL A 261 -1.03 -25.57 -17.92
C VAL A 261 -1.50 -26.72 -18.83
N PHE A 262 -2.44 -27.54 -18.35
CA PHE A 262 -2.92 -28.67 -19.14
C PHE A 262 -3.87 -28.21 -20.26
N PHE A 263 -4.85 -27.36 -19.93
CA PHE A 263 -5.81 -26.84 -20.90
C PHE A 263 -6.11 -25.36 -20.66
N LEU A 264 -5.92 -24.52 -21.69
CA LEU A 264 -6.25 -23.10 -21.68
C LEU A 264 -7.38 -22.82 -22.68
N GLY A 265 -8.59 -22.62 -22.18
CA GLY A 265 -9.79 -22.32 -22.97
C GLY A 265 -10.23 -20.87 -22.83
N ILE A 266 -10.18 -20.10 -23.90
CA ILE A 266 -10.49 -18.66 -23.86
C ILE A 266 -11.57 -18.26 -24.87
N TRP A 267 -12.47 -17.38 -24.42
CA TRP A 267 -13.43 -16.69 -25.28
C TRP A 267 -13.01 -15.25 -25.46
N ASP A 268 -12.89 -14.84 -26.72
CA ASP A 268 -12.74 -13.48 -27.19
C ASP A 268 -11.77 -12.60 -26.38
N CYS A 269 -10.49 -12.99 -26.36
CA CYS A 269 -9.45 -12.28 -25.63
C CYS A 269 -9.15 -10.91 -26.26
N VAL A 270 -9.04 -9.86 -25.45
CA VAL A 270 -8.77 -8.47 -25.88
C VAL A 270 -7.63 -7.85 -25.07
N ASN A 271 -6.83 -6.96 -25.67
CA ASN A 271 -5.57 -6.42 -25.10
C ASN A 271 -5.72 -5.10 -24.29
N SER A 272 -6.92 -4.59 -24.04
CA SER A 272 -7.09 -3.24 -23.45
C SER A 272 -7.16 -3.28 -21.92
N VAL A 273 -6.15 -2.73 -21.22
CA VAL A 273 -6.11 -2.61 -19.75
C VAL A 273 -6.67 -1.26 -19.24
N ALA A 274 -6.71 -0.21 -20.07
CA ALA A 274 -7.46 1.02 -19.78
C ALA A 274 -8.02 1.71 -21.04
N VAL A 275 -9.12 2.47 -20.87
CA VAL A 275 -9.68 3.31 -21.95
C VAL A 275 -8.73 4.47 -22.32
N LEU A 276 -7.81 4.82 -21.41
CA LEU A 276 -6.92 5.99 -21.47
C LEU A 276 -5.41 5.66 -21.41
N GLU A 277 -5.01 4.39 -21.42
CA GLU A 277 -3.59 4.02 -21.40
C GLU A 277 -2.87 4.43 -22.70
N ARG A 278 -1.77 5.18 -22.54
CA ARG A 278 -0.86 5.56 -23.64
C ARG A 278 0.01 4.38 -24.12
N THR A 279 0.17 3.33 -23.31
CA THR A 279 1.05 2.17 -23.54
C THR A 279 0.28 0.86 -23.37
N ALA A 280 -0.51 0.47 -24.38
CA ALA A 280 -1.20 -0.82 -24.35
C ALA A 280 -0.18 -1.96 -24.50
N PRO A 281 -0.15 -2.96 -23.58
CA PRO A 281 0.81 -4.06 -23.67
C PRO A 281 0.66 -4.85 -24.97
N VAL A 282 1.78 -5.38 -25.47
CA VAL A 282 1.80 -6.28 -26.64
C VAL A 282 0.98 -7.53 -26.32
N PRO A 283 0.19 -8.07 -27.28
CA PRO A 283 -0.47 -9.37 -27.11
C PRO A 283 0.52 -10.45 -26.63
N VAL A 284 0.17 -11.13 -25.53
CA VAL A 284 1.02 -12.15 -24.89
C VAL A 284 0.97 -13.46 -25.69
N PRO A 285 2.12 -14.06 -26.08
CA PRO A 285 2.17 -15.36 -26.73
C PRO A 285 1.76 -16.48 -25.76
N VAL A 286 1.17 -17.56 -26.29
CA VAL A 286 0.78 -18.74 -25.49
C VAL A 286 1.67 -19.96 -25.72
N VAL A 287 2.57 -19.90 -26.70
CA VAL A 287 3.52 -20.99 -26.98
C VAL A 287 4.37 -21.26 -25.74
N GLY A 288 4.53 -22.53 -25.38
CA GLY A 288 5.26 -22.98 -24.18
C GLY A 288 4.39 -23.08 -22.93
N THR A 289 3.27 -22.35 -22.86
CA THR A 289 2.53 -22.13 -21.61
C THR A 289 1.47 -23.19 -21.29
N ALA A 290 0.93 -23.87 -22.31
CA ALA A 290 -0.11 -24.88 -22.14
C ALA A 290 -0.04 -26.02 -23.16
N HIS A 291 -0.51 -27.22 -22.80
CA HIS A 291 -0.54 -28.38 -23.72
C HIS A 291 -1.65 -28.27 -24.78
N HIS A 292 -2.84 -27.85 -24.34
CA HIS A 292 -3.99 -27.65 -25.22
C HIS A 292 -4.50 -26.20 -25.09
N VAL A 293 -4.52 -25.45 -26.19
CA VAL A 293 -5.06 -24.09 -26.22
C VAL A 293 -6.25 -24.02 -27.16
N ARG A 294 -7.36 -23.43 -26.70
CA ARG A 294 -8.59 -23.22 -27.48
C ARG A 294 -9.03 -21.78 -27.38
N HIS A 295 -9.11 -21.09 -28.52
CA HIS A 295 -9.56 -19.69 -28.59
C HIS A 295 -10.80 -19.56 -29.48
N ALA A 296 -11.92 -19.15 -28.89
CA ALA A 296 -13.15 -18.82 -29.62
C ALA A 296 -13.21 -17.31 -29.86
N VAL A 297 -13.21 -16.87 -31.11
CA VAL A 297 -13.07 -15.44 -31.49
C VAL A 297 -14.33 -14.92 -32.15
N ALA A 298 -14.77 -13.72 -31.76
CA ALA A 298 -15.89 -13.02 -32.39
C ALA A 298 -15.52 -12.44 -33.76
N VAL A 299 -16.38 -12.66 -34.76
CA VAL A 299 -16.21 -12.13 -36.12
C VAL A 299 -16.78 -10.72 -36.26
N ASP A 300 -17.94 -10.45 -35.65
CA ASP A 300 -18.75 -9.25 -35.95
C ASP A 300 -18.51 -8.08 -34.98
N GLU A 301 -17.42 -8.10 -34.20
CA GLU A 301 -17.05 -7.00 -33.29
C GLU A 301 -16.37 -5.84 -34.06
N ARG A 302 -16.73 -4.60 -33.68
CA ARG A 302 -16.37 -3.39 -34.44
C ARG A 302 -15.77 -2.27 -33.59
N ARG A 303 -15.82 -2.40 -32.26
CA ARG A 303 -15.29 -1.39 -31.34
C ARG A 303 -13.76 -1.40 -31.34
N VAL A 304 -13.14 -0.23 -31.46
CA VAL A 304 -11.69 -0.02 -31.57
C VAL A 304 -10.89 -0.63 -30.42
N LYS A 305 -11.42 -0.65 -29.19
CA LYS A 305 -10.77 -1.23 -28.00
C LYS A 305 -11.05 -2.73 -27.79
N PHE A 306 -11.85 -3.36 -28.65
CA PHE A 306 -12.17 -4.80 -28.62
C PHE A 306 -11.56 -5.55 -29.81
N LYS A 307 -10.43 -5.08 -30.33
CA LYS A 307 -9.60 -5.85 -31.25
C LYS A 307 -9.06 -7.09 -30.51
N ALA A 308 -9.13 -8.25 -31.16
CA ALA A 308 -8.79 -9.52 -30.55
C ALA A 308 -7.28 -9.71 -30.42
N ALA A 309 -6.85 -10.34 -29.33
CA ALA A 309 -5.49 -10.80 -29.12
C ALA A 309 -5.31 -12.19 -29.76
N LEU A 310 -5.15 -12.22 -31.09
CA LEU A 310 -5.11 -13.45 -31.89
C LEU A 310 -3.88 -14.32 -31.59
N LEU A 311 -4.03 -15.64 -31.79
CA LEU A 311 -2.98 -16.65 -31.63
C LEU A 311 -2.35 -17.05 -32.98
N ALA A 312 -2.63 -16.30 -34.05
CA ALA A 312 -2.21 -16.68 -35.41
C ALA A 312 -0.69 -16.80 -35.61
N GLN A 313 0.11 -16.05 -34.83
CA GLN A 313 1.57 -16.20 -34.82
C GLN A 313 2.00 -17.45 -34.05
N ASP A 314 1.42 -17.66 -32.85
CA ASP A 314 1.68 -18.81 -31.99
C ASP A 314 1.39 -20.15 -32.71
N MET A 315 0.32 -20.20 -33.52
CA MET A 315 -0.04 -21.40 -34.28
C MET A 315 1.03 -21.79 -35.30
N LYS A 316 1.77 -20.85 -35.88
CA LYS A 316 2.87 -21.14 -36.82
C LYS A 316 4.10 -21.71 -36.12
N GLU A 317 4.36 -21.27 -34.88
CA GLU A 317 5.49 -21.74 -34.08
C GLU A 317 5.21 -23.09 -33.40
N SER A 318 3.94 -23.41 -33.12
CA SER A 318 3.54 -24.61 -32.38
C SER A 318 3.95 -25.95 -33.01
N ASP A 319 4.14 -25.99 -34.33
CA ASP A 319 4.61 -27.19 -35.05
C ASP A 319 6.01 -27.65 -34.56
N HIS A 320 6.78 -26.76 -33.91
CA HIS A 320 8.09 -27.07 -33.34
C HIS A 320 8.05 -27.56 -31.88
N ASN A 321 6.95 -27.33 -31.14
CA ASN A 321 6.86 -27.55 -29.69
C ASN A 321 5.84 -28.62 -29.25
N HIS A 322 5.23 -29.35 -30.21
CA HIS A 322 4.23 -30.41 -29.96
C HIS A 322 2.98 -29.96 -29.16
N GLU A 323 2.60 -28.68 -29.25
CA GLU A 323 1.40 -28.13 -28.59
C GLU A 323 0.17 -28.19 -29.50
N ASP A 324 -1.01 -28.41 -28.93
CA ASP A 324 -2.27 -28.44 -29.68
C ASP A 324 -3.01 -27.10 -29.52
N ILE A 325 -2.70 -26.13 -30.38
CA ILE A 325 -3.31 -24.79 -30.40
C ILE A 325 -4.40 -24.73 -31.48
N LYS A 326 -5.61 -24.30 -31.12
CA LYS A 326 -6.69 -24.04 -32.08
C LYS A 326 -7.40 -22.70 -31.80
N GLU A 327 -7.45 -21.86 -32.83
CA GLU A 327 -8.26 -20.65 -32.86
C GLU A 327 -9.41 -20.82 -33.86
N VAL A 328 -10.65 -20.58 -33.42
CA VAL A 328 -11.86 -20.77 -34.23
C VAL A 328 -12.77 -19.54 -34.10
N TRP A 329 -13.27 -19.08 -35.25
CA TRP A 329 -14.05 -17.85 -35.36
C TRP A 329 -15.55 -18.12 -35.41
N PHE A 330 -16.33 -17.39 -34.62
CA PHE A 330 -17.78 -17.57 -34.41
C PHE A 330 -18.57 -16.30 -34.79
N PRO A 331 -19.83 -16.44 -35.24
CA PRO A 331 -20.67 -15.29 -35.59
C PRO A 331 -21.10 -14.52 -34.33
N GLY A 332 -21.21 -13.21 -34.44
CA GLY A 332 -21.61 -12.31 -33.36
C GLY A 332 -20.49 -11.39 -32.86
N CYS A 333 -20.85 -10.42 -32.03
CA CYS A 333 -19.91 -9.50 -31.37
C CYS A 333 -19.28 -10.12 -30.11
N HIS A 334 -18.44 -9.37 -29.39
CA HIS A 334 -17.74 -9.83 -28.17
C HIS A 334 -18.63 -10.61 -27.17
N GLY A 335 -19.81 -10.05 -26.84
CA GLY A 335 -20.75 -10.70 -25.91
C GLY A 335 -21.57 -11.83 -26.52
N ASP A 336 -21.65 -11.92 -27.86
CA ASP A 336 -22.30 -13.04 -28.54
C ASP A 336 -21.40 -14.28 -28.56
N VAL A 337 -20.08 -14.12 -28.38
CA VAL A 337 -19.14 -15.25 -28.29
C VAL A 337 -18.81 -15.60 -26.85
N GLY A 338 -18.60 -14.61 -25.98
CA GLY A 338 -18.29 -14.86 -24.57
C GLY A 338 -19.47 -14.93 -23.63
N GLY A 339 -20.67 -14.58 -24.07
CA GLY A 339 -21.86 -14.44 -23.21
C GLY A 339 -22.02 -13.03 -22.65
N GLY A 340 -23.05 -12.81 -21.83
CA GLY A 340 -23.38 -11.48 -21.30
C GLY A 340 -24.61 -10.80 -21.92
N TRP A 341 -25.21 -11.37 -22.98
CA TRP A 341 -26.47 -10.89 -23.56
C TRP A 341 -27.63 -11.78 -23.10
N PRO A 342 -28.83 -11.24 -22.80
CA PRO A 342 -29.99 -12.08 -22.51
C PRO A 342 -30.46 -12.83 -23.77
N ALA A 343 -31.16 -13.93 -23.56
CA ALA A 343 -31.79 -14.62 -24.68
C ALA A 343 -32.97 -13.76 -25.12
N SER A 344 -33.14 -13.55 -26.42
CA SER A 344 -34.22 -12.68 -26.89
C SER A 344 -35.57 -13.20 -26.36
N ALA A 345 -36.19 -12.44 -25.44
CA ALA A 345 -37.63 -12.32 -25.43
C ALA A 345 -37.99 -11.78 -26.82
N GLU A 346 -38.85 -12.47 -27.59
CA GLU A 346 -39.40 -11.96 -28.85
C GLU A 346 -39.77 -10.49 -28.66
N SER A 347 -38.90 -9.60 -29.14
CA SER A 347 -39.12 -8.19 -28.95
C SER A 347 -39.94 -7.75 -30.15
N LYS A 348 -40.96 -6.92 -29.92
CA LYS A 348 -41.85 -6.42 -30.99
C LYS A 348 -41.11 -5.83 -32.21
N LEU A 349 -39.86 -5.39 -32.01
CA LEU A 349 -38.91 -4.97 -33.05
C LEU A 349 -38.52 -6.09 -34.03
N ASP A 350 -38.39 -7.33 -33.58
CA ASP A 350 -38.03 -8.47 -34.43
C ASP A 350 -39.20 -8.92 -35.32
N ASN A 351 -40.43 -8.51 -34.97
CA ASN A 351 -41.67 -8.79 -35.70
C ASN A 351 -42.20 -7.59 -36.52
N GLY A 352 -41.44 -6.50 -36.63
CA GLY A 352 -41.86 -5.30 -37.39
C GLY A 352 -43.00 -4.49 -36.77
N ILE A 353 -43.28 -4.66 -35.47
CA ILE A 353 -44.33 -3.91 -34.76
C ILE A 353 -43.75 -2.63 -34.17
N GLU A 354 -44.37 -1.48 -34.47
CA GLU A 354 -43.93 -0.17 -33.98
C GLU A 354 -43.99 -0.05 -32.46
N MET A 355 -42.89 0.40 -31.84
CA MET A 355 -42.83 0.66 -30.41
C MET A 355 -43.66 1.88 -30.02
N THR A 356 -44.35 1.81 -28.88
CA THR A 356 -45.02 2.96 -28.29
C THR A 356 -44.00 4.02 -27.84
N PHE A 357 -44.43 5.28 -27.75
CA PHE A 357 -43.58 6.40 -27.32
C PHE A 357 -42.87 6.13 -25.98
N TRP A 358 -43.60 5.57 -25.00
CA TRP A 358 -43.04 5.25 -23.68
C TRP A 358 -42.05 4.08 -23.70
N GLU A 359 -42.22 3.09 -24.58
CA GLU A 359 -41.23 2.03 -24.79
C GLU A 359 -39.98 2.56 -25.50
N ARG A 360 -40.11 3.51 -26.44
CA ARG A 360 -38.98 4.22 -27.05
C ARG A 360 -38.18 5.01 -26.00
N VAL A 361 -38.87 5.72 -25.10
CA VAL A 361 -38.26 6.42 -23.97
C VAL A 361 -37.61 5.44 -22.99
N LYS A 362 -38.26 4.33 -22.62
CA LYS A 362 -37.69 3.34 -21.69
C LYS A 362 -36.43 2.65 -22.25
N ASN A 363 -36.42 2.34 -23.54
CA ASN A 363 -35.25 1.79 -24.25
C ASN A 363 -34.15 2.84 -24.50
N PHE A 364 -34.45 4.15 -24.39
CA PHE A 364 -33.46 5.22 -24.49
C PHE A 364 -32.51 5.22 -23.27
N TRP A 365 -33.02 4.89 -22.08
CA TRP A 365 -32.28 5.00 -20.81
C TRP A 365 -31.74 3.68 -20.25
N THR A 366 -32.19 2.51 -20.72
CA THR A 366 -31.86 1.21 -20.08
C THR A 366 -31.18 0.21 -21.03
N THR A 367 -30.26 -0.59 -20.48
CA THR A 367 -29.65 -1.74 -21.19
C THR A 367 -30.56 -2.95 -21.00
N ARG A 368 -30.96 -3.64 -22.07
CA ARG A 368 -31.77 -4.87 -21.97
C ARG A 368 -30.90 -6.02 -21.43
N LYS A 369 -30.65 -6.09 -20.11
CA LYS A 369 -30.20 -7.31 -19.40
C LYS A 369 -31.35 -7.75 -18.50
N GLU A 370 -31.76 -9.03 -18.57
CA GLU A 370 -32.77 -9.58 -17.65
C GLU A 370 -32.19 -9.58 -16.22
N LYS A 371 -32.93 -9.00 -15.26
CA LYS A 371 -32.49 -8.89 -13.85
C LYS A 371 -33.03 -10.02 -12.95
N ALA A 372 -33.88 -10.92 -13.47
CA ALA A 372 -34.52 -11.98 -12.69
C ALA A 372 -33.79 -13.31 -12.89
N ALA A 373 -33.46 -13.99 -11.79
CA ALA A 373 -32.92 -15.35 -11.82
C ALA A 373 -33.91 -16.32 -12.47
N SER A 374 -33.42 -17.28 -13.24
CA SER A 374 -34.29 -18.28 -13.86
C SER A 374 -34.90 -19.20 -12.81
N LYS A 375 -36.22 -19.43 -12.90
CA LYS A 375 -36.96 -20.33 -12.00
C LYS A 375 -36.62 -21.82 -12.21
N ALA A 376 -35.90 -22.18 -13.28
CA ALA A 376 -35.42 -23.54 -13.53
C ALA A 376 -34.21 -23.56 -14.48
N LEU A 377 -33.03 -23.92 -13.96
CA LEU A 377 -31.79 -24.16 -14.74
C LEU A 377 -32.02 -25.32 -15.74
N GLY A 378 -32.52 -24.98 -16.93
CA GLY A 378 -32.85 -25.95 -17.99
C GLY A 378 -33.89 -25.46 -19.00
N CYS A 379 -34.73 -24.48 -18.63
CA CYS A 379 -35.85 -23.99 -19.46
C CYS A 379 -35.53 -22.73 -20.29
N ASP A 380 -34.45 -22.03 -19.99
CA ASP A 380 -34.11 -20.71 -20.56
C ASP A 380 -33.67 -20.78 -22.02
N ARG A 381 -34.13 -19.89 -22.91
CA ARG A 381 -33.89 -19.93 -24.38
C ARG A 381 -32.39 -19.99 -24.77
N LEU A 382 -32.09 -20.72 -25.86
CA LEU A 382 -30.70 -20.80 -26.37
C LEU A 382 -30.28 -19.44 -26.96
N GLN A 383 -29.01 -19.10 -26.78
CA GLN A 383 -28.38 -17.88 -27.24
C GLN A 383 -27.31 -18.16 -28.29
N LEU A 384 -26.86 -17.10 -28.98
CA LEU A 384 -25.75 -17.20 -29.91
C LEU A 384 -24.46 -17.67 -29.22
N SER A 385 -24.24 -17.23 -27.97
CA SER A 385 -23.08 -17.61 -27.12
C SER A 385 -23.05 -19.07 -26.70
N ASP A 386 -24.18 -19.79 -26.80
CA ASP A 386 -24.22 -21.22 -26.50
C ASP A 386 -23.51 -22.06 -27.58
N VAL A 387 -23.33 -21.51 -28.80
CA VAL A 387 -22.59 -22.17 -29.88
C VAL A 387 -21.09 -22.32 -29.55
N PRO A 388 -20.34 -21.24 -29.23
CA PRO A 388 -18.95 -21.35 -28.79
C PRO A 388 -18.80 -22.05 -27.44
N LEU A 389 -19.81 -22.01 -26.55
CA LEU A 389 -19.80 -22.81 -25.32
C LEU A 389 -19.84 -24.31 -25.62
N ALA A 390 -20.74 -24.75 -26.49
CA ALA A 390 -20.85 -26.15 -26.89
C ALA A 390 -19.57 -26.64 -27.60
N TRP A 391 -18.93 -25.78 -28.41
CA TRP A 391 -17.64 -26.08 -29.01
C TRP A 391 -16.54 -26.26 -27.95
N MET A 392 -16.43 -25.34 -26.99
CA MET A 392 -15.41 -25.45 -25.93
C MET A 392 -15.57 -26.72 -25.09
N ILE A 393 -16.81 -27.05 -24.69
CA ILE A 393 -17.12 -28.29 -23.94
C ILE A 393 -16.71 -29.53 -24.75
N ARG A 394 -16.99 -29.54 -26.06
CA ARG A 394 -16.57 -30.62 -26.94
C ARG A 394 -15.04 -30.76 -26.96
N GLU A 395 -14.30 -29.66 -27.09
CA GLU A 395 -12.83 -29.71 -27.11
C GLU A 395 -12.25 -30.24 -25.79
N VAL A 396 -12.81 -29.83 -24.65
CA VAL A 396 -12.41 -30.37 -23.33
C VAL A 396 -12.68 -31.87 -23.24
N LYS A 397 -13.86 -32.34 -23.70
CA LYS A 397 -14.19 -33.77 -23.73
C LYS A 397 -13.27 -34.57 -24.64
N LEU A 398 -12.91 -34.03 -25.81
CA LEU A 398 -11.99 -34.70 -26.75
C LEU A 398 -10.60 -34.87 -26.13
N VAL A 399 -10.12 -33.90 -25.36
CA VAL A 399 -8.86 -34.03 -24.63
C VAL A 399 -8.98 -35.10 -23.54
N GLY A 400 -10.07 -35.09 -22.75
CA GLY A 400 -10.32 -36.13 -21.74
C GLY A 400 -10.51 -37.55 -22.31
N GLN A 401 -10.94 -37.68 -23.56
CA GLN A 401 -11.00 -38.99 -24.25
C GLN A 401 -9.61 -39.50 -24.68
N ARG A 402 -8.66 -38.59 -24.94
CA ARG A 402 -7.28 -38.94 -25.26
C ARG A 402 -6.48 -39.28 -24.01
N GLU A 403 -6.76 -38.57 -22.90
CA GLU A 403 -6.13 -38.80 -21.60
C GLU A 403 -7.19 -38.93 -20.52
N GLU A 404 -7.63 -40.17 -20.26
CA GLU A 404 -8.76 -40.47 -19.36
C GLU A 404 -8.52 -39.97 -17.93
N VAL A 405 -7.28 -40.08 -17.44
CA VAL A 405 -6.89 -39.59 -16.10
C VAL A 405 -6.99 -38.07 -15.96
N ALA A 406 -6.99 -37.33 -17.07
CA ALA A 406 -7.15 -35.87 -17.09
C ALA A 406 -8.60 -35.44 -17.26
N ALA A 407 -9.54 -36.35 -17.56
CA ALA A 407 -10.92 -35.99 -17.91
C ALA A 407 -11.66 -35.26 -16.77
N LEU A 408 -12.23 -34.08 -17.08
CA LEU A 408 -13.08 -33.34 -16.16
C LEU A 408 -14.38 -34.09 -15.86
N LYS A 409 -14.83 -33.98 -14.61
CA LYS A 409 -16.12 -34.50 -14.14
C LYS A 409 -17.20 -33.44 -14.30
N TRP A 410 -18.31 -33.85 -14.91
CA TRP A 410 -19.42 -32.97 -15.29
C TRP A 410 -20.68 -33.32 -14.51
N ARG A 411 -21.53 -32.33 -14.26
CA ARG A 411 -22.87 -32.53 -13.68
C ARG A 411 -23.87 -33.03 -14.70
N GLU A 412 -24.95 -33.63 -14.20
CA GLU A 412 -26.08 -34.12 -15.02
C GLU A 412 -26.71 -33.03 -15.90
N ASN A 413 -26.69 -31.77 -15.44
CA ASN A 413 -27.21 -30.63 -16.20
C ASN A 413 -26.47 -30.38 -17.53
N LEU A 414 -25.25 -30.92 -17.70
CA LEU A 414 -24.53 -30.86 -18.97
C LEU A 414 -25.25 -31.69 -20.04
N GLU A 415 -25.67 -32.92 -19.72
CA GLU A 415 -26.37 -33.76 -20.68
C GLU A 415 -27.68 -33.13 -21.15
N VAL A 416 -28.38 -32.48 -20.22
CA VAL A 416 -29.62 -31.74 -20.52
C VAL A 416 -29.33 -30.62 -21.52
N PHE A 417 -28.24 -29.87 -21.29
CA PHE A 417 -27.79 -28.84 -22.23
C PHE A 417 -27.41 -29.42 -23.59
N GLU A 418 -26.64 -30.51 -23.65
CA GLU A 418 -26.17 -31.12 -24.91
C GLU A 418 -27.33 -31.69 -25.74
N LYS A 419 -28.24 -32.46 -25.12
CA LYS A 419 -29.44 -32.99 -25.78
C LYS A 419 -30.30 -31.85 -26.34
N ARG A 420 -30.45 -30.78 -25.56
CA ARG A 420 -31.22 -29.61 -25.96
C ARG A 420 -30.54 -28.79 -27.06
N PHE A 421 -29.23 -28.59 -26.97
CA PHE A 421 -28.44 -27.87 -27.97
C PHE A 421 -28.44 -28.64 -29.29
N ALA A 422 -28.25 -29.97 -29.27
CA ALA A 422 -28.33 -30.81 -30.47
C ALA A 422 -29.70 -30.68 -31.18
N LYS A 423 -30.81 -30.65 -30.43
CA LYS A 423 -32.17 -30.51 -30.99
C LYS A 423 -32.48 -29.11 -31.52
N LYS A 424 -31.82 -28.06 -31.03
CA LYS A 424 -32.15 -26.65 -31.31
C LYS A 424 -30.94 -25.83 -31.78
N LYS A 425 -29.90 -26.48 -32.30
CA LYS A 425 -28.64 -25.84 -32.74
C LYS A 425 -28.87 -24.75 -33.78
N ASP A 426 -29.82 -24.97 -34.70
CA ASP A 426 -30.17 -23.98 -35.72
C ASP A 426 -30.76 -22.71 -35.09
N LYS A 427 -31.55 -22.84 -34.02
CA LYS A 427 -32.11 -21.68 -33.30
C LYS A 427 -31.03 -20.86 -32.59
N ALA A 428 -30.03 -21.52 -31.99
CA ALA A 428 -28.86 -20.85 -31.42
C ALA A 428 -28.05 -20.15 -32.53
N THR A 429 -27.84 -20.86 -33.64
CA THR A 429 -27.11 -20.37 -34.81
C THR A 429 -27.80 -19.17 -35.47
N MET A 430 -29.13 -19.09 -35.43
CA MET A 430 -29.95 -17.96 -35.91
C MET A 430 -30.18 -16.83 -34.89
N GLY A 431 -29.53 -16.87 -33.72
CA GLY A 431 -29.71 -15.87 -32.67
C GLY A 431 -29.48 -14.41 -33.14
N VAL A 432 -29.99 -13.44 -32.41
CA VAL A 432 -29.74 -12.03 -32.75
C VAL A 432 -28.25 -11.71 -32.60
N ILE A 433 -27.67 -11.04 -33.61
CA ILE A 433 -26.30 -10.48 -33.53
C ILE A 433 -26.40 -9.08 -32.96
N HIS A 434 -25.72 -8.86 -31.83
CA HIS A 434 -25.68 -7.56 -31.17
C HIS A 434 -24.58 -6.67 -31.80
N ASP A 435 -24.82 -5.36 -31.85
CA ASP A 435 -23.86 -4.36 -32.33
C ASP A 435 -23.84 -3.16 -31.38
N SER A 436 -22.70 -2.98 -30.70
CA SER A 436 -22.52 -1.92 -29.71
C SER A 436 -22.25 -0.52 -30.33
N LEU A 437 -22.14 -0.43 -31.66
CA LEU A 437 -22.05 0.81 -32.43
C LEU A 437 -23.36 1.16 -33.15
N ALA A 438 -24.41 0.35 -33.03
CA ALA A 438 -25.71 0.60 -33.65
C ALA A 438 -26.82 0.77 -32.59
N TYR A 439 -27.60 1.85 -32.73
CA TYR A 439 -28.72 2.13 -31.83
C TYR A 439 -29.77 1.02 -31.90
N GLY A 440 -30.25 0.57 -30.73
CA GLY A 440 -31.29 -0.46 -30.63
C GLY A 440 -30.82 -1.90 -30.93
N ARG A 441 -29.51 -2.13 -31.07
CA ARG A 441 -28.92 -3.45 -31.41
C ARG A 441 -28.19 -4.12 -30.23
N GLY A 442 -28.59 -3.85 -28.99
CA GLY A 442 -28.12 -4.57 -27.79
C GLY A 442 -27.71 -3.69 -26.61
N THR A 443 -27.04 -2.57 -26.86
CA THR A 443 -26.57 -1.65 -25.80
C THR A 443 -27.41 -0.36 -25.72
N SER A 444 -27.33 0.39 -24.61
CA SER A 444 -28.10 1.61 -24.40
C SER A 444 -27.67 2.75 -25.34
N PHE A 445 -28.57 3.70 -25.60
CA PHE A 445 -28.32 4.83 -26.52
C PHE A 445 -27.02 5.58 -26.19
N PHE A 446 -26.80 5.90 -24.91
CA PHE A 446 -25.62 6.63 -24.47
C PHE A 446 -24.33 5.82 -24.58
N ARG A 447 -24.39 4.48 -24.39
CA ARG A 447 -23.24 3.61 -24.64
C ARG A 447 -22.87 3.57 -26.12
N VAL A 448 -23.85 3.52 -27.03
CA VAL A 448 -23.58 3.61 -28.48
C VAL A 448 -22.91 4.95 -28.83
N LEU A 449 -23.41 6.06 -28.27
CA LEU A 449 -22.84 7.40 -28.50
C LEU A 449 -21.38 7.49 -28.01
N LEU A 450 -21.11 6.99 -26.80
CA LEU A 450 -19.76 6.93 -26.23
C LEU A 450 -18.81 6.13 -27.14
N TRP A 451 -19.19 4.92 -27.54
CA TRP A 451 -18.34 4.09 -28.41
C TRP A 451 -18.13 4.73 -29.77
N LYS A 452 -19.18 5.34 -30.36
CA LYS A 452 -19.03 6.12 -31.60
C LYS A 452 -18.07 7.28 -31.44
N LEU A 453 -18.05 7.98 -30.32
CA LEU A 453 -17.09 9.06 -30.08
C LEU A 453 -15.66 8.52 -30.02
N MET A 454 -15.45 7.40 -29.34
CA MET A 454 -14.14 6.74 -29.24
C MET A 454 -13.58 6.32 -30.61
N GLU A 455 -14.43 5.90 -31.56
CA GLU A 455 -13.98 5.57 -32.93
C GLU A 455 -13.31 6.73 -33.68
N TRP A 456 -13.51 7.98 -33.23
CA TRP A 456 -13.01 9.19 -33.88
C TRP A 456 -11.89 9.90 -33.09
N LEU A 457 -11.46 9.37 -31.95
CA LEU A 457 -10.41 10.00 -31.14
C LEU A 457 -9.00 9.63 -31.65
N PRO A 458 -8.17 10.62 -32.04
CA PRO A 458 -6.87 10.39 -32.68
C PRO A 458 -5.76 9.90 -31.76
N PHE A 459 -5.99 9.78 -30.45
CA PHE A 459 -5.03 9.28 -29.46
C PHE A 459 -5.30 7.85 -29.01
N ILE A 460 -6.36 7.20 -29.52
CA ILE A 460 -6.63 5.79 -29.25
C ILE A 460 -5.75 4.94 -30.16
N THR A 461 -4.77 4.26 -29.56
CA THR A 461 -3.95 3.23 -30.21
C THR A 461 -4.66 1.88 -30.19
N ARG A 462 -4.37 1.05 -31.20
CA ARG A 462 -4.85 -0.33 -31.33
C ARG A 462 -3.74 -1.22 -31.92
N TRP A 463 -3.72 -2.48 -31.50
CA TRP A 463 -2.84 -3.49 -32.09
C TRP A 463 -3.55 -4.15 -33.28
N GLU A 464 -2.92 -4.13 -34.45
CA GLU A 464 -3.38 -4.82 -35.66
C GLU A 464 -2.36 -5.90 -36.05
N LEU A 465 -2.85 -7.02 -36.56
CA LEU A 465 -2.00 -8.13 -36.99
C LEU A 465 -1.66 -7.97 -38.47
N GLU A 466 -0.40 -7.73 -38.79
CA GLU A 466 0.13 -7.64 -40.15
C GLU A 466 0.95 -8.90 -40.52
N ASP A 467 1.33 -9.03 -41.80
CA ASP A 467 2.07 -10.21 -42.31
C ASP A 467 3.45 -10.40 -41.61
N SER A 468 4.02 -9.34 -41.00
CA SER A 468 5.31 -9.34 -40.29
C SER A 468 5.23 -9.39 -38.76
N GLY A 469 4.06 -9.23 -38.14
CA GLY A 469 4.03 -9.02 -36.69
C GLY A 469 2.76 -8.31 -36.19
N TRP A 470 2.70 -8.07 -34.87
CA TRP A 470 1.74 -7.15 -34.29
C TRP A 470 2.24 -5.71 -34.43
N GLU A 471 1.44 -4.83 -35.02
CA GLU A 471 1.78 -3.42 -35.21
C GLU A 471 0.84 -2.52 -34.39
N ASN A 472 1.41 -1.52 -33.74
CA ASN A 472 0.62 -0.52 -33.01
C ASN A 472 0.18 0.58 -33.97
N VAL A 473 -1.10 0.57 -34.34
CA VAL A 473 -1.68 1.49 -35.32
C VAL A 473 -2.47 2.59 -34.63
N ARG A 474 -2.15 3.84 -34.98
CA ARG A 474 -2.86 5.04 -34.53
C ARG A 474 -3.69 5.69 -35.65
N PHE A 475 -3.17 5.65 -36.87
CA PHE A 475 -3.82 6.15 -38.07
C PHE A 475 -3.72 5.13 -39.20
N PRO A 476 -4.77 4.97 -40.04
CA PRO A 476 -6.06 5.68 -40.01
C PRO A 476 -6.92 5.35 -38.78
N LEU A 477 -7.90 6.21 -38.46
CA LEU A 477 -8.88 5.97 -37.38
C LEU A 477 -9.73 4.73 -37.68
N ASN A 478 -10.10 3.96 -36.65
CA ASN A 478 -10.82 2.69 -36.79
C ASN A 478 -12.21 2.84 -37.46
N LYS A 479 -12.93 3.93 -37.19
CA LYS A 479 -14.23 4.27 -37.84
C LYS A 479 -15.24 3.10 -37.86
N GLY A 480 -15.23 2.25 -36.83
CA GLY A 480 -16.08 1.07 -36.74
C GLY A 480 -15.75 -0.02 -37.76
N SER A 481 -14.47 -0.13 -38.18
CA SER A 481 -13.97 -1.23 -39.00
C SER A 481 -14.11 -2.56 -38.26
N THR A 482 -14.27 -3.63 -39.02
CA THR A 482 -14.36 -5.00 -38.50
C THR A 482 -12.99 -5.50 -38.03
N ARG A 483 -12.96 -6.70 -37.47
CA ARG A 483 -11.70 -7.36 -37.10
C ARG A 483 -10.91 -7.84 -38.30
N ASP A 484 -9.60 -7.87 -38.11
CA ASP A 484 -8.65 -8.41 -39.06
C ASP A 484 -8.64 -9.94 -38.94
N ILE A 485 -9.04 -10.61 -40.02
CA ILE A 485 -9.14 -12.07 -40.07
C ILE A 485 -7.93 -12.61 -40.85
N PRO A 486 -7.07 -13.45 -40.23
CA PRO A 486 -5.96 -14.10 -40.91
C PRO A 486 -6.40 -14.91 -42.14
N LYS A 487 -5.52 -15.05 -43.13
CA LYS A 487 -5.79 -15.84 -44.36
C LYS A 487 -6.03 -17.33 -44.03
N ASP A 488 -5.41 -17.84 -42.99
CA ASP A 488 -5.52 -19.21 -42.51
C ASP A 488 -6.56 -19.39 -41.39
N ALA A 489 -7.35 -18.37 -41.08
CA ALA A 489 -8.35 -18.42 -40.02
C ALA A 489 -9.39 -19.54 -40.24
N VAL A 490 -9.65 -20.30 -39.17
CA VAL A 490 -10.65 -21.37 -39.17
C VAL A 490 -12.00 -20.80 -38.76
N LEU A 491 -12.95 -20.79 -39.69
CA LEU A 491 -14.33 -20.37 -39.43
C LEU A 491 -15.17 -21.53 -38.93
N HIS A 492 -15.95 -21.31 -37.87
CA HIS A 492 -16.91 -22.30 -37.40
C HIS A 492 -18.06 -22.48 -38.40
N GLU A 493 -18.65 -23.68 -38.46
CA GLU A 493 -19.77 -24.02 -39.35
C GLU A 493 -20.98 -23.07 -39.20
N SER A 494 -21.16 -22.46 -38.03
CA SER A 494 -22.23 -21.48 -37.79
C SER A 494 -22.05 -20.18 -38.57
N VAL A 495 -20.81 -19.74 -38.80
CA VAL A 495 -20.50 -18.58 -39.66
C VAL A 495 -20.87 -18.92 -41.11
N LEU A 496 -20.41 -20.09 -41.57
CA LEU A 496 -20.66 -20.57 -42.93
C LEU A 496 -22.16 -20.76 -43.21
N TRP A 497 -22.88 -21.32 -42.24
CA TRP A 497 -24.32 -21.51 -42.31
C TRP A 497 -25.04 -20.16 -42.46
N ARG A 498 -24.68 -19.14 -41.68
CA ARG A 498 -25.25 -17.79 -41.81
C ARG A 498 -24.89 -17.13 -43.13
N LEU A 499 -23.65 -17.27 -43.60
CA LEU A 499 -23.23 -16.74 -44.91
C LEU A 499 -24.04 -17.34 -46.07
N LYS A 500 -24.48 -18.60 -45.92
CA LYS A 500 -25.27 -19.30 -46.93
C LYS A 500 -26.78 -19.03 -46.82
N ASN A 501 -27.31 -18.95 -45.59
CA ASN A 501 -28.74 -19.02 -45.32
C ASN A 501 -29.36 -17.73 -44.76
N ASP A 502 -28.56 -16.77 -44.29
CA ASP A 502 -29.04 -15.48 -43.78
C ASP A 502 -28.65 -14.36 -44.77
N SER A 503 -29.63 -13.93 -45.59
CA SER A 503 -29.41 -12.87 -46.58
C SER A 503 -28.98 -11.55 -45.95
N ASN A 504 -29.38 -11.27 -44.70
CA ASN A 504 -29.01 -10.06 -43.96
C ASN A 504 -27.59 -10.12 -43.37
N TYR A 505 -26.97 -11.30 -43.32
CA TYR A 505 -25.60 -11.48 -42.84
C TYR A 505 -24.56 -11.08 -43.91
N SER A 506 -24.91 -11.25 -45.19
CA SER A 506 -24.02 -11.02 -46.34
C SER A 506 -23.63 -9.55 -46.62
N GLY A 507 -24.35 -8.58 -46.04
CA GLY A 507 -24.20 -7.14 -46.30
C GLY A 507 -23.12 -6.41 -45.49
N ARG A 508 -22.42 -7.09 -44.58
CA ARG A 508 -21.31 -6.53 -43.77
C ARG A 508 -19.97 -6.99 -44.33
N ASP A 509 -19.43 -6.29 -45.35
CA ASP A 509 -18.06 -6.46 -45.90
C ASP A 509 -17.53 -7.90 -46.16
N VAL A 510 -18.42 -8.87 -46.41
CA VAL A 510 -18.10 -10.28 -46.73
C VAL A 510 -17.24 -10.43 -48.00
N ALA A 511 -17.12 -9.38 -48.82
CA ALA A 511 -16.25 -9.35 -50.00
C ALA A 511 -14.76 -9.49 -49.64
N GLN A 512 -14.32 -9.07 -48.45
CA GLN A 512 -12.94 -9.30 -47.98
C GLN A 512 -12.66 -10.77 -47.61
N TRP A 513 -13.69 -11.55 -47.26
CA TRP A 513 -13.53 -12.90 -46.68
C TRP A 513 -13.41 -13.99 -47.77
N LYS A 514 -14.07 -13.79 -48.92
CA LYS A 514 -14.16 -14.80 -49.99
C LYS A 514 -12.83 -15.13 -50.68
N GLY A 515 -11.79 -14.30 -50.54
CA GLY A 515 -10.51 -14.47 -51.23
C GLY A 515 -9.33 -14.93 -50.37
N LYS A 516 -9.52 -15.09 -49.05
CA LYS A 516 -8.39 -15.27 -48.11
C LYS A 516 -8.36 -16.59 -47.34
N CYS A 517 -9.49 -17.28 -47.10
CA CYS A 517 -9.57 -18.46 -46.22
C CYS A 517 -9.22 -19.81 -46.92
N GLN A 518 -8.22 -20.55 -46.42
CA GLN A 518 -7.71 -21.77 -47.07
C GLN A 518 -8.09 -23.12 -46.43
N ARG A 519 -8.74 -23.16 -45.25
CA ARG A 519 -9.16 -24.43 -44.61
C ARG A 519 -10.64 -24.42 -44.25
N TYR A 520 -11.40 -25.20 -45.01
CA TYR A 520 -12.80 -25.50 -44.73
C TYR A 520 -12.90 -26.67 -43.75
N CYS A 521 -13.44 -26.43 -42.56
CA CYS A 521 -14.00 -27.52 -41.77
C CYS A 521 -15.39 -27.86 -42.31
N THR A 522 -15.46 -28.53 -43.47
CA THR A 522 -16.71 -29.15 -43.93
C THR A 522 -16.44 -30.50 -44.58
N GLY A 523 -17.01 -31.55 -43.99
CA GLY A 523 -17.58 -32.61 -44.81
C GLY A 523 -18.82 -32.07 -45.51
N ILE A 524 -18.86 -32.23 -46.84
CA ILE A 524 -20.06 -32.37 -47.70
C ILE A 524 -20.67 -31.07 -48.30
N TYR A 525 -20.44 -30.94 -49.63
CA TYR A 525 -21.26 -30.37 -50.74
C TYR A 525 -21.24 -28.87 -51.17
N GLN A 526 -20.48 -28.65 -52.25
CA GLN A 526 -20.71 -27.95 -53.54
C GLN A 526 -22.00 -27.11 -53.81
N GLN A 527 -21.86 -25.86 -54.26
CA GLN A 527 -22.07 -25.34 -55.65
C GLN A 527 -22.48 -23.83 -55.75
N ARG A 528 -21.79 -23.14 -56.69
CA ARG A 528 -22.16 -22.05 -57.64
C ARG A 528 -22.62 -20.62 -57.19
N SER A 529 -22.06 -19.65 -57.93
CA SER A 529 -22.26 -18.18 -58.03
C SER A 529 -23.49 -17.81 -58.90
N PRO A 530 -23.84 -16.53 -59.25
CA PRO A 530 -23.10 -15.24 -59.14
C PRO A 530 -23.88 -13.91 -58.84
N ALA A 531 -23.08 -12.86 -58.55
CA ALA A 531 -23.15 -11.42 -58.93
C ALA A 531 -24.39 -10.49 -58.72
N ARG A 532 -24.13 -9.28 -58.16
CA ARG A 532 -24.53 -7.87 -58.55
C ARG A 532 -24.54 -6.96 -57.29
N SER A 533 -23.74 -5.89 -57.18
CA SER A 533 -23.79 -4.52 -57.77
C SER A 533 -24.58 -3.48 -56.94
N CYS A 534 -23.86 -2.38 -56.63
CA CYS A 534 -24.27 -0.96 -56.54
C CYS A 534 -24.81 -0.29 -55.25
N ALA A 535 -24.13 0.84 -54.95
CA ALA A 535 -24.66 2.20 -54.67
C ALA A 535 -25.30 2.48 -53.28
N SER A 536 -24.64 3.22 -52.38
CA SER A 536 -24.60 4.69 -52.23
C SER A 536 -25.92 5.36 -51.80
N HIS A 537 -25.98 5.95 -50.60
CA HIS A 537 -26.12 7.42 -50.42
C HIS A 537 -26.42 7.89 -48.98
N ARG A 538 -25.70 8.98 -48.64
CA ARG A 538 -26.12 10.25 -48.00
C ARG A 538 -26.58 10.29 -46.53
N MET A 539 -25.72 11.00 -45.77
CA MET A 539 -26.01 12.05 -44.79
C MET A 539 -27.36 12.79 -44.98
N TRP A 540 -27.97 13.24 -43.87
CA TRP A 540 -28.07 14.67 -43.51
C TRP A 540 -28.53 14.86 -42.05
N SER A 541 -27.81 15.75 -41.36
CA SER A 541 -28.18 16.80 -40.38
C SER A 541 -29.36 16.61 -39.40
N PHE A 542 -29.16 16.98 -38.13
CA PHE A 542 -29.74 18.21 -37.55
C PHE A 542 -29.11 18.56 -36.18
N VAL A 543 -28.92 19.87 -35.97
CA VAL A 543 -28.34 20.54 -34.80
C VAL A 543 -29.47 21.21 -34.00
N PHE A 544 -29.16 21.52 -32.73
CA PHE A 544 -29.81 22.44 -31.77
C PHE A 544 -30.79 21.83 -30.76
N ILE A 545 -30.42 21.86 -29.48
CA ILE A 545 -30.87 22.87 -28.50
C ILE A 545 -29.90 22.84 -27.30
N LEU A 546 -29.29 23.99 -27.02
CA LEU A 546 -28.61 24.34 -25.77
C LEU A 546 -29.54 25.32 -25.05
N ALA A 547 -29.96 24.98 -23.83
CA ALA A 547 -30.12 25.94 -22.73
C ALA A 547 -30.57 25.21 -21.45
N SER A 548 -29.96 25.62 -20.33
CA SER A 548 -30.41 25.41 -18.94
C SER A 548 -30.08 24.06 -18.27
N PHE A 549 -28.79 23.74 -18.15
CA PHE A 549 -28.32 22.85 -17.07
C PHE A 549 -27.78 23.70 -15.91
N ARG A 550 -28.42 23.59 -14.75
CA ARG A 550 -27.80 23.98 -13.48
C ARG A 550 -26.56 23.09 -13.31
N LEU A 551 -25.40 23.72 -13.14
CA LEU A 551 -24.14 23.06 -12.82
C LEU A 551 -24.33 22.23 -11.54
N ALA A 552 -24.31 20.90 -11.68
CA ALA A 552 -24.05 20.03 -10.53
C ALA A 552 -22.56 20.14 -10.23
N SER A 553 -22.20 20.67 -9.06
CA SER A 553 -20.83 20.61 -8.57
C SER A 553 -20.43 19.14 -8.43
N ALA A 554 -19.46 18.71 -9.23
CA ALA A 554 -18.68 17.52 -8.92
C ALA A 554 -17.57 17.99 -7.98
N ASN A 555 -17.55 17.48 -6.74
CA ASN A 555 -16.41 17.71 -5.87
C ASN A 555 -15.28 16.82 -6.37
N TYR A 556 -14.30 17.42 -7.05
CA TYR A 556 -13.02 16.79 -7.33
C TYR A 556 -12.27 16.66 -6.00
N VAL A 557 -12.03 15.45 -5.52
CA VAL A 557 -11.16 15.23 -4.36
C VAL A 557 -9.74 15.05 -4.89
N ASN A 558 -8.96 16.11 -4.84
CA ASN A 558 -7.54 16.06 -5.19
C ASN A 558 -6.79 15.27 -4.10
N GLN A 559 -6.25 14.10 -4.43
CA GLN A 559 -5.48 13.25 -3.50
C GLN A 559 -3.96 13.54 -3.51
N GLY A 560 -3.54 14.68 -4.04
CA GLY A 560 -2.13 15.05 -4.13
C GLY A 560 -1.36 14.22 -5.16
N GLN A 561 -0.04 14.40 -5.20
CA GLN A 561 0.87 13.72 -6.11
C GLN A 561 2.14 13.28 -5.38
N VAL A 562 2.64 12.09 -5.72
CA VAL A 562 3.97 11.63 -5.30
C VAL A 562 4.98 11.97 -6.40
N LEU A 563 6.08 12.61 -6.02
CA LEU A 563 7.13 13.09 -6.89
C LEU A 563 8.47 12.54 -6.38
N SER A 564 9.42 12.27 -7.26
CA SER A 564 10.80 11.91 -6.85
C SER A 564 11.75 13.02 -7.28
N LEU A 565 12.52 13.54 -6.32
CA LEU A 565 13.60 14.50 -6.54
C LEU A 565 14.91 13.86 -6.09
N ASN A 566 15.84 13.62 -7.03
CA ASN A 566 17.12 12.97 -6.78
C ASN A 566 16.99 11.63 -6.00
N GLY A 567 15.97 10.83 -6.32
CA GLY A 567 15.72 9.54 -5.66
C GLY A 567 15.02 9.63 -4.31
N ILE A 568 14.76 10.83 -3.79
CA ILE A 568 13.96 11.04 -2.57
C ILE A 568 12.50 11.25 -2.96
N SER A 569 11.60 10.50 -2.33
CA SER A 569 10.17 10.61 -2.56
C SER A 569 9.55 11.74 -1.75
N TYR A 570 8.74 12.55 -2.40
CA TYR A 570 7.96 13.63 -1.82
C TYR A 570 6.50 13.49 -2.15
N TYR A 571 5.65 13.96 -1.25
CA TYR A 571 4.23 14.12 -1.48
C TYR A 571 3.90 15.62 -1.51
N ALA A 572 3.30 16.05 -2.62
CA ALA A 572 2.65 17.35 -2.74
C ALA A 572 1.16 17.15 -2.49
N GLY A 573 0.66 17.69 -1.39
CA GLY A 573 -0.74 17.52 -0.98
C GLY A 573 -1.75 18.01 -2.02
N GLY A 574 -3.00 17.55 -1.91
CA GLY A 574 -4.10 18.04 -2.76
C GLY A 574 -4.60 19.43 -2.40
N ILE A 575 -4.11 20.01 -1.29
CA ILE A 575 -4.56 21.27 -0.69
C ILE A 575 -3.51 22.34 -0.99
N ALA A 576 -3.90 23.35 -1.77
CA ALA A 576 -3.04 24.48 -2.08
C ALA A 576 -2.95 25.39 -0.85
N VAL A 577 -1.73 25.71 -0.42
CA VAL A 577 -1.47 26.59 0.73
C VAL A 577 -1.29 28.05 0.31
N GLY A 578 -1.10 28.30 -0.99
CA GLY A 578 -1.02 29.64 -1.56
C GLY A 578 -1.10 29.59 -3.08
N GLN A 579 -1.01 30.75 -3.71
CA GLN A 579 -1.01 30.88 -5.17
C GLN A 579 -0.06 32.00 -5.60
N ILE A 580 0.66 31.78 -6.69
CA ILE A 580 1.51 32.77 -7.35
C ILE A 580 0.63 33.54 -8.36
N GLU A 581 0.20 34.74 -7.99
CA GLU A 581 -0.57 35.64 -8.87
C GLU A 581 0.36 36.59 -9.64
N THR A 582 0.05 36.87 -10.91
CA THR A 582 0.89 37.73 -11.77
C THR A 582 0.06 38.81 -12.46
N THR A 583 0.60 40.03 -12.56
CA THR A 583 -0.13 41.20 -13.09
C THR A 583 -0.14 41.31 -14.62
N ASN A 584 0.60 40.45 -15.35
CA ASN A 584 0.64 40.40 -16.81
C ASN A 584 0.61 38.94 -17.28
N ALA A 585 -0.55 38.46 -17.72
CA ALA A 585 -0.77 37.07 -18.18
C ALA A 585 0.06 36.67 -19.42
N SER A 586 0.72 37.62 -20.08
CA SER A 586 1.52 37.42 -21.30
C SER A 586 3.04 37.45 -21.08
N SER A 587 3.54 37.57 -19.84
CA SER A 587 5.00 37.69 -19.58
C SER A 587 5.58 36.74 -18.52
N LEU A 588 4.81 35.86 -17.85
CA LEU A 588 5.41 34.77 -17.08
C LEU A 588 5.49 33.49 -17.91
N SER A 589 6.71 33.18 -18.32
CA SER A 589 7.06 31.84 -18.74
C SER A 589 7.33 30.96 -17.51
N LEU A 590 6.31 30.60 -16.72
CA LEU A 590 6.42 29.40 -15.86
C LEU A 590 6.78 28.17 -16.74
N ALA A 591 6.43 28.24 -18.03
CA ALA A 591 6.89 27.36 -19.09
C ALA A 591 8.43 27.26 -19.23
N ALA A 592 9.21 28.25 -18.78
CA ALA A 592 10.68 28.19 -18.82
C ALA A 592 11.25 27.30 -17.71
N ALA A 593 10.53 27.14 -16.61
CA ALA A 593 10.86 26.21 -15.52
C ALA A 593 10.18 24.85 -15.68
N GLN A 594 9.28 24.69 -16.66
CA GLN A 594 8.47 23.50 -16.85
C GLN A 594 9.34 22.29 -17.25
N ILE A 595 9.28 21.25 -16.43
CA ILE A 595 9.80 19.93 -16.79
C ILE A 595 8.80 19.31 -17.79
N PRO A 596 9.23 18.92 -19.00
CA PRO A 596 8.31 18.40 -20.02
C PRO A 596 7.47 17.22 -19.51
N GLY A 597 6.14 17.39 -19.49
CA GLY A 597 5.19 16.36 -19.06
C GLY A 597 4.84 16.35 -17.56
N GLN A 598 5.36 17.28 -16.76
CA GLN A 598 5.00 17.46 -15.35
C GLN A 598 4.34 18.82 -15.09
N ASP A 599 3.35 18.85 -14.19
CA ASP A 599 2.65 20.07 -13.77
C ASP A 599 3.31 20.73 -12.55
N LEU A 600 3.80 19.92 -11.60
CA LEU A 600 4.46 20.41 -10.39
C LEU A 600 5.97 20.50 -10.59
N PHE A 601 6.57 21.63 -10.18
CA PHE A 601 8.02 21.80 -10.11
C PHE A 601 8.42 22.35 -8.73
N PRO A 602 9.65 22.11 -8.29
CA PRO A 602 10.07 22.48 -6.95
C PRO A 602 10.48 23.97 -6.89
N LEU A 603 10.09 24.64 -5.81
CA LEU A 603 10.29 26.06 -5.52
C LEU A 603 10.85 26.21 -4.11
N THR A 604 11.72 27.19 -3.87
CA THR A 604 12.09 27.64 -2.51
C THR A 604 11.66 29.08 -2.28
N ILE A 605 10.97 29.34 -1.16
CA ILE A 605 10.69 30.69 -0.67
C ILE A 605 11.83 31.13 0.25
N ILE A 606 12.43 32.29 -0.03
CA ILE A 606 13.57 32.86 0.70
C ILE A 606 13.22 34.28 1.18
N ASP A 607 13.47 34.54 2.47
CA ASP A 607 13.36 35.86 3.08
C ASP A 607 14.68 36.65 2.90
N THR A 608 14.61 37.93 2.54
CA THR A 608 15.78 38.79 2.30
C THR A 608 15.67 40.14 3.02
N SER A 609 16.78 40.88 3.14
CA SER A 609 16.84 42.21 3.78
C SER A 609 16.24 43.35 2.96
N GLY A 610 15.50 43.07 1.88
CA GLY A 610 14.93 44.06 0.96
C GLY A 610 15.78 44.30 -0.31
N SER A 611 17.00 43.77 -0.36
CA SER A 611 17.82 43.66 -1.57
C SER A 611 17.92 42.22 -2.05
N VAL A 612 18.36 42.04 -3.30
CA VAL A 612 18.65 40.71 -3.85
C VAL A 612 19.95 40.18 -3.21
N PRO A 613 19.97 38.97 -2.63
CA PRO A 613 21.16 38.39 -2.03
C PRO A 613 22.22 38.08 -3.08
N SER A 614 23.49 38.28 -2.76
CA SER A 614 24.64 37.82 -3.57
C SER A 614 24.66 36.29 -3.68
N GLY A 615 25.37 35.74 -4.68
CA GLY A 615 25.44 34.29 -4.85
C GLY A 615 26.08 33.56 -3.67
N ASP A 616 27.07 34.17 -3.01
CA ASP A 616 27.70 33.62 -1.80
C ASP A 616 26.75 33.65 -0.59
N GLU A 617 25.94 34.71 -0.42
CA GLU A 617 24.90 34.78 0.61
C GLU A 617 23.84 33.70 0.42
N LEU A 618 23.42 33.46 -0.83
CA LEU A 618 22.43 32.44 -1.17
C LEU A 618 23.00 31.02 -0.99
N LEU A 619 24.28 30.79 -1.32
CA LEU A 619 24.96 29.53 -1.06
C LEU A 619 25.06 29.24 0.44
N ASN A 620 25.44 30.24 1.24
CA ASN A 620 25.52 30.09 2.70
C ASN A 620 24.14 29.79 3.30
N LEU A 621 23.10 30.49 2.85
CA LEU A 621 21.74 30.26 3.32
C LEU A 621 21.23 28.86 2.96
N THR A 622 21.45 28.42 1.72
CA THR A 622 20.98 27.11 1.24
C THR A 622 21.77 25.96 1.87
N THR A 623 23.05 26.15 2.16
CA THR A 623 23.85 25.21 2.97
C THR A 623 23.32 25.14 4.42
N ALA A 624 22.88 26.26 4.99
CA ALA A 624 22.23 26.27 6.30
C ALA A 624 20.88 25.55 6.28
N TYR A 625 20.11 25.65 5.19
CA TYR A 625 18.87 24.90 5.01
C TYR A 625 19.13 23.40 4.90
N ASP A 626 20.06 22.98 4.04
CA ASP A 626 20.41 21.57 3.83
C ASP A 626 20.92 20.88 5.10
N SER A 627 21.61 21.63 5.97
CA SER A 627 22.10 21.11 7.26
C SER A 627 21.06 21.10 8.39
N SER A 628 19.98 21.87 8.28
CA SER A 628 18.97 22.02 9.34
C SER A 628 17.60 21.42 8.99
N ASP A 629 17.37 21.06 7.74
CA ASP A 629 16.12 20.51 7.25
C ASP A 629 16.34 19.28 6.37
N ASP A 630 15.82 18.15 6.82
CA ASP A 630 15.88 16.84 6.17
C ASP A 630 14.88 16.71 4.99
N VAL A 631 14.06 17.71 4.73
CA VAL A 631 13.11 17.75 3.60
C VAL A 631 13.70 18.55 2.43
N PHE A 632 14.33 19.68 2.72
CA PHE A 632 15.03 20.50 1.73
C PHE A 632 16.19 19.72 1.09
N GLN A 633 16.44 20.02 -0.18
CA GLN A 633 17.62 19.61 -0.94
C GLN A 633 17.83 20.60 -2.08
N CYS A 634 19.03 20.61 -2.66
CA CYS A 634 19.38 21.53 -3.76
C CYS A 634 18.41 21.48 -4.96
N ALA A 635 17.72 20.37 -5.22
CA ALA A 635 16.70 20.30 -6.27
C ALA A 635 15.54 21.32 -6.08
N PHE A 636 15.27 21.76 -4.84
CA PHE A 636 14.29 22.82 -4.56
C PHE A 636 14.71 24.22 -5.00
N LEU A 637 15.97 24.40 -5.41
CA LEU A 637 16.48 25.66 -5.96
C LEU A 637 16.21 25.81 -7.45
N HIS A 638 15.55 24.84 -8.10
CA HIS A 638 15.13 24.95 -9.50
C HIS A 638 14.35 26.23 -9.78
N ALA A 639 13.52 26.66 -8.82
CA ALA A 639 12.92 27.98 -8.76
C ALA A 639 13.07 28.61 -7.38
N ILE A 640 13.22 29.93 -7.33
CA ILE A 640 13.34 30.69 -6.08
C ILE A 640 12.35 31.86 -6.08
N TYR A 641 11.65 32.07 -4.96
CA TYR A 641 10.84 33.27 -4.71
C TYR A 641 11.45 34.09 -3.58
N LEU A 642 11.84 35.33 -3.88
CA LEU A 642 12.44 36.28 -2.94
C LEU A 642 11.38 37.24 -2.39
N ARG A 643 11.37 37.44 -1.08
CA ARG A 643 10.53 38.44 -0.42
C ARG A 643 11.27 39.12 0.74
N PRO A 644 10.88 40.33 1.14
CA PRO A 644 11.50 40.99 2.29
C PRO A 644 11.11 40.31 3.61
N SER A 645 12.06 40.22 4.54
CA SER A 645 11.85 39.67 5.89
C SER A 645 10.93 40.52 6.76
N THR A 646 10.75 41.81 6.43
CA THR A 646 9.82 42.73 7.12
C THR A 646 9.12 43.64 6.11
N THR A 647 7.88 44.04 6.40
CA THR A 647 7.06 44.89 5.52
C THR A 647 7.60 46.32 5.35
N ASN A 648 8.61 46.71 6.13
CA ASN A 648 9.21 48.05 6.16
C ASN A 648 10.74 48.04 5.94
N ALA A 649 11.27 47.01 5.26
CA ALA A 649 12.71 46.96 4.98
C ALA A 649 13.14 48.19 4.14
N PRO A 650 14.19 48.93 4.55
CA PRO A 650 14.67 50.09 3.80
C PRO A 650 15.18 49.66 2.41
N ALA A 651 14.93 50.49 1.39
CA ALA A 651 15.44 50.24 0.04
C ALA A 651 16.97 50.09 0.08
N GLY A 652 17.45 48.87 -0.16
CA GLY A 652 18.88 48.59 -0.28
C GLY A 652 19.48 49.21 -1.54
N PRO A 653 20.82 49.34 -1.63
CA PRO A 653 21.49 49.79 -2.85
C PRO A 653 21.16 48.87 -4.04
N ASP A 654 21.15 49.43 -5.25
CA ASP A 654 20.89 48.71 -6.51
C ASP A 654 21.95 47.60 -6.76
N GLY A 655 21.71 46.42 -6.19
CA GLY A 655 22.49 45.22 -6.47
C GLY A 655 22.14 44.66 -7.85
N THR A 656 23.15 44.38 -8.68
CA THR A 656 22.94 43.75 -10.00
C THR A 656 23.02 42.23 -9.86
N LEU A 657 21.90 41.56 -9.65
CA LEU A 657 21.85 40.11 -9.82
C LEU A 657 21.64 39.78 -11.29
N SER A 658 22.68 39.22 -11.92
CA SER A 658 22.56 38.57 -13.23
C SER A 658 22.43 37.06 -13.01
N LEU A 659 21.49 36.41 -13.72
CA LEU A 659 21.33 34.95 -13.73
C LEU A 659 22.61 34.21 -14.23
N ASP A 660 23.53 34.94 -14.86
CA ASP A 660 24.56 34.41 -15.77
C ASP A 660 25.86 33.87 -15.14
N SER A 661 25.99 33.60 -13.84
CA SER A 661 27.21 32.86 -13.43
C SER A 661 27.19 31.99 -12.17
N GLN A 662 26.42 32.28 -11.12
CA GLN A 662 26.43 31.46 -9.90
C GLN A 662 25.15 30.62 -9.71
N LEU A 663 23.96 31.19 -9.89
CA LEU A 663 22.69 30.47 -9.71
C LEU A 663 22.43 29.39 -10.77
N SER A 664 22.83 29.66 -12.02
CA SER A 664 22.77 28.66 -13.11
C SER A 664 23.64 27.42 -12.82
N ARG A 665 24.75 27.55 -12.09
CA ARG A 665 25.59 26.41 -11.66
C ARG A 665 24.89 25.49 -10.67
N HIS A 666 23.89 25.98 -9.95
CA HIS A 666 23.08 25.21 -9.00
C HIS A 666 21.73 24.75 -9.60
N GLY A 667 21.54 24.90 -10.93
CA GLY A 667 20.33 24.43 -11.61
C GLY A 667 19.11 25.34 -11.47
N THR A 668 19.25 26.55 -10.91
CA THR A 668 18.13 27.50 -10.83
C THR A 668 17.77 28.01 -12.22
N SER A 669 16.54 27.73 -12.63
CA SER A 669 15.98 28.12 -13.93
C SER A 669 15.06 29.34 -13.85
N LEU A 670 14.54 29.65 -12.65
CA LEU A 670 13.57 30.72 -12.44
C LEU A 670 13.79 31.44 -11.11
N VAL A 671 13.85 32.77 -11.16
CA VAL A 671 13.80 33.63 -9.98
C VAL A 671 12.55 34.50 -10.08
N LEU A 672 11.82 34.57 -8.98
CA LEU A 672 10.62 35.37 -8.78
C LEU A 672 10.86 36.31 -7.59
N SER A 673 10.27 37.51 -7.59
CA SER A 673 10.37 38.43 -6.45
C SER A 673 9.06 39.13 -6.13
N SER A 674 8.89 39.50 -4.86
CA SER A 674 7.86 40.43 -4.43
C SER A 674 8.11 41.85 -4.99
N LYS A 675 7.10 42.73 -4.92
CA LYS A 675 7.17 44.10 -5.49
C LYS A 675 8.12 45.02 -4.73
N GLU A 676 8.39 44.66 -3.49
CA GLU A 676 9.18 45.43 -2.52
C GLU A 676 10.69 45.18 -2.68
N ILE A 677 11.10 44.22 -3.52
CA ILE A 677 12.51 43.94 -3.82
C ILE A 677 12.96 44.80 -5.02
N HIS A 678 13.98 45.65 -4.81
CA HIS A 678 14.54 46.55 -5.83
C HIS A 678 15.84 45.97 -6.46
N GLY A 679 16.20 46.42 -7.69
CA GLY A 679 17.50 46.10 -8.33
C GLY A 679 17.51 45.00 -9.42
N LEU A 680 16.38 44.42 -9.81
CA LEU A 680 16.32 43.29 -10.77
C LEU A 680 16.30 43.75 -12.25
N LYS A 681 17.20 43.23 -13.10
CA LYS A 681 17.18 43.43 -14.57
C LYS A 681 16.31 42.37 -15.27
N SER A 682 15.90 42.67 -16.51
CA SER A 682 14.79 42.17 -17.35
C SER A 682 14.53 40.66 -17.57
N SER A 683 15.05 39.74 -16.75
CA SER A 683 14.79 38.29 -16.83
C SER A 683 14.03 37.73 -15.62
N VAL A 684 13.56 38.59 -14.71
CA VAL A 684 12.83 38.21 -13.49
C VAL A 684 11.40 38.73 -13.55
N ALA A 685 10.45 37.83 -13.31
CA ALA A 685 9.05 38.22 -13.21
C ALA A 685 8.81 39.00 -11.91
N THR A 686 8.58 40.31 -12.04
CA THR A 686 8.26 41.21 -10.93
C THR A 686 6.75 41.31 -10.75
N GLY A 687 6.29 41.47 -9.50
CA GLY A 687 4.87 41.66 -9.19
C GLY A 687 4.12 40.43 -8.67
N VAL A 688 4.84 39.37 -8.33
CA VAL A 688 4.26 38.12 -7.80
C VAL A 688 3.87 38.29 -6.34
N THR A 689 2.59 38.10 -6.04
CA THR A 689 2.07 38.17 -4.67
C THR A 689 1.84 36.74 -4.18
N VAL A 690 2.69 36.24 -3.27
CA VAL A 690 2.42 35.04 -2.48
C VAL A 690 2.13 35.51 -1.07
N LEU A 691 0.86 35.75 -0.75
CA LEU A 691 0.49 36.18 0.60
C LEU A 691 0.71 35.03 1.59
N SER A 692 1.46 35.31 2.67
CA SER A 692 1.48 34.58 3.94
C SER A 692 2.07 33.14 4.01
N LEU A 693 2.83 32.65 3.03
CA LEU A 693 3.53 31.35 3.16
C LEU A 693 4.86 31.47 3.91
N PRO A 694 5.25 30.56 4.83
CA PRO A 694 6.57 30.61 5.45
C PRO A 694 7.70 30.28 4.46
N ARG A 695 8.94 30.60 4.81
CA ARG A 695 10.13 30.21 4.03
C ARG A 695 10.26 28.68 3.93
N GLY A 696 10.99 28.20 2.93
CA GLY A 696 11.28 26.78 2.76
C GLY A 696 10.88 26.20 1.39
N PRO A 697 10.99 24.88 1.22
CA PRO A 697 10.73 24.18 -0.04
C PRO A 697 9.22 24.04 -0.30
N TYR A 698 8.78 24.12 -1.56
CA TYR A 698 7.40 23.96 -1.98
C TYR A 698 7.33 23.32 -3.37
N PHE A 699 6.15 22.88 -3.77
CA PHE A 699 5.84 22.56 -5.16
C PHE A 699 4.87 23.59 -5.72
N VAL A 700 5.04 23.97 -6.99
CA VAL A 700 4.16 24.91 -7.68
C VAL A 700 3.61 24.28 -8.95
N SER A 701 2.31 24.44 -9.19
CA SER A 701 1.69 24.08 -10.48
C SER A 701 1.99 25.15 -11.53
N VAL A 702 2.54 24.72 -12.66
CA VAL A 702 2.76 25.57 -13.84
C VAL A 702 1.43 26.10 -14.39
N HIS A 703 0.36 25.30 -14.30
CA HIS A 703 -0.93 25.64 -14.89
C HIS A 703 -1.79 26.57 -14.03
N THR A 704 -1.81 26.36 -12.71
CA THR A 704 -2.67 27.14 -11.81
C THR A 704 -1.92 28.18 -10.99
N GLY A 705 -0.59 28.05 -10.86
CA GLY A 705 0.20 28.84 -9.93
C GLY A 705 0.00 28.44 -8.46
N ASN A 706 -0.81 27.41 -8.17
CA ASN A 706 -1.03 26.93 -6.80
C ASN A 706 0.27 26.38 -6.21
N VAL A 707 0.50 26.69 -4.94
CA VAL A 707 1.65 26.30 -4.15
C VAL A 707 1.23 25.23 -3.14
N TYR A 708 2.02 24.17 -3.02
CA TYR A 708 1.78 23.02 -2.15
C TYR A 708 2.99 22.79 -1.25
N LYS A 709 2.76 22.48 0.03
CA LYS A 709 3.84 22.08 0.94
C LYS A 709 4.53 20.82 0.43
N ALA A 710 5.84 20.78 0.57
CA ALA A 710 6.66 19.60 0.32
C ALA A 710 6.68 18.74 1.59
N TYR A 711 6.20 17.50 1.46
CA TYR A 711 6.36 16.48 2.49
C TYR A 711 7.34 15.43 2.00
N ARG A 712 8.45 15.20 2.70
CA ARG A 712 9.29 14.03 2.41
C ARG A 712 8.57 12.77 2.87
N LEU A 713 8.58 11.73 2.05
CA LEU A 713 8.03 10.42 2.41
C LEU A 713 9.14 9.55 3.01
N TYR A 714 8.96 9.16 4.27
CA TYR A 714 9.82 8.21 4.97
C TYR A 714 9.13 6.86 5.12
N ASP A 715 9.91 5.77 5.07
CA ASP A 715 9.41 4.42 5.28
C ASP A 715 9.37 4.08 6.78
N ASP A 716 8.23 3.54 7.24
CA ASP A 716 8.02 3.00 8.59
C ASP A 716 8.53 1.55 8.70
N ASP A 717 9.84 1.33 8.53
CA ASP A 717 10.46 0.00 8.57
C ASP A 717 10.33 -0.74 9.92
N HIS A 718 10.05 -0.01 11.01
CA HIS A 718 9.85 -0.57 12.34
C HIS A 718 8.38 -0.81 12.69
N LEU A 719 7.45 -0.55 11.75
CA LEU A 719 6.01 -0.67 11.95
C LEU A 719 5.51 0.11 13.17
N ALA A 720 6.15 1.23 13.48
CA ALA A 720 5.81 2.07 14.63
C ALA A 720 4.49 2.82 14.43
N PHE A 721 4.06 3.02 13.18
CA PHE A 721 2.85 3.77 12.82
C PHE A 721 1.70 2.85 12.39
N VAL A 722 0.50 3.18 12.86
CA VAL A 722 -0.76 2.63 12.34
C VAL A 722 -1.21 3.45 11.13
N GLN A 723 -1.05 4.78 11.18
CA GLN A 723 -1.44 5.71 10.12
C GLN A 723 -0.47 6.91 10.05
N GLY A 724 0.06 7.21 8.86
CA GLY A 724 0.63 8.54 8.58
C GLY A 724 -0.49 9.55 8.38
N VAL A 725 -0.32 10.78 8.88
CA VAL A 725 -1.33 11.84 8.77
C VAL A 725 -0.74 13.15 8.28
N ILE A 726 -1.57 13.95 7.62
CA ILE A 726 -1.27 15.31 7.19
C ILE A 726 -2.39 16.25 7.62
N SER A 727 -2.05 17.50 7.91
CA SER A 727 -3.02 18.57 8.17
C SER A 727 -3.94 18.77 6.97
N ASP A 728 -5.21 19.06 7.21
CA ASP A 728 -6.08 19.62 6.16
C ASP A 728 -5.92 21.13 5.99
N GLU A 729 -5.12 21.79 6.85
CA GLU A 729 -4.96 23.25 6.95
C GLU A 729 -6.18 23.99 7.51
N GLU A 730 -7.26 23.28 7.88
CA GLU A 730 -8.47 23.80 8.56
C GLU A 730 -8.63 23.26 9.99
N GLY A 731 -7.56 22.70 10.57
CA GLY A 731 -7.50 22.23 11.94
C GLY A 731 -8.02 20.81 12.15
N ALA A 732 -8.19 20.01 11.09
CA ALA A 732 -8.30 18.56 11.17
C ALA A 732 -7.14 17.88 10.42
N PHE A 733 -7.21 16.55 10.35
CA PHE A 733 -6.19 15.73 9.72
C PHE A 733 -6.81 14.74 8.75
N THR A 734 -6.01 14.36 7.75
CA THR A 734 -6.35 13.29 6.83
C THR A 734 -5.27 12.21 6.85
N THR A 735 -5.69 10.97 6.64
CA THR A 735 -4.75 9.86 6.47
C THR A 735 -4.00 10.02 5.16
N LEU A 736 -2.68 9.84 5.18
CA LEU A 736 -1.84 9.96 3.99
C LEU A 736 -2.31 8.98 2.89
N PRO A 737 -2.75 9.45 1.70
CA PRO A 737 -3.19 8.59 0.61
C PRO A 737 -2.02 8.19 -0.31
N ALA A 738 -0.83 7.96 0.24
CA ALA A 738 0.38 7.69 -0.52
C ALA A 738 1.18 6.55 0.12
N VAL A 739 1.77 5.72 -0.73
CA VAL A 739 2.72 4.66 -0.35
C VAL A 739 3.91 4.77 -1.30
N THR A 740 5.13 4.69 -0.76
CA THR A 740 6.40 4.58 -1.48
C THR A 740 6.53 3.16 -2.07
N GLU A 741 7.58 2.90 -2.85
CA GLU A 741 7.78 1.60 -3.51
C GLU A 741 7.99 0.43 -2.53
N ASN A 742 8.27 0.73 -1.25
CA ASN A 742 8.51 -0.25 -0.20
C ASN A 742 7.20 -0.85 0.34
N VAL A 743 6.82 -2.02 -0.19
CA VAL A 743 5.57 -2.72 0.17
C VAL A 743 5.53 -3.24 1.62
N MET A 744 6.68 -3.29 2.31
CA MET A 744 6.79 -3.80 3.68
C MET A 744 6.52 -2.72 4.74
N ALA A 745 6.67 -1.44 4.37
CA ALA A 745 6.59 -0.30 5.26
C ALA A 745 5.46 0.66 4.85
N LYS A 746 4.87 1.35 5.82
CA LYS A 746 3.97 2.49 5.52
C LYS A 746 4.81 3.71 5.23
N SER A 747 4.30 4.64 4.41
CA SER A 747 4.96 5.93 4.25
C SER A 747 4.45 6.94 5.28
N ILE A 748 5.34 7.75 5.81
CA ILE A 748 5.04 8.88 6.69
C ILE A 748 5.44 10.16 5.97
N ALA A 749 4.46 11.07 5.82
CA ALA A 749 4.67 12.37 5.21
C ALA A 749 5.18 13.35 6.25
N VAL A 750 6.40 13.84 6.06
CA VAL A 750 7.11 14.68 7.01
C VAL A 750 7.34 16.07 6.39
N PRO A 751 6.76 17.16 6.95
CA PRO A 751 6.91 18.50 6.40
C PRO A 751 8.27 19.12 6.76
N SER A 752 8.73 20.06 5.93
CA SER A 752 9.96 20.82 6.18
C SER A 752 9.92 21.57 7.51
N ARG A 753 11.04 21.59 8.23
CA ARG A 753 11.24 22.38 9.46
C ARG A 753 11.28 23.87 9.18
N LEU A 754 11.67 24.27 7.96
CA LEU A 754 11.82 25.67 7.57
C LEU A 754 10.50 26.45 7.56
N TYR A 755 9.36 25.73 7.50
CA TYR A 755 8.04 26.35 7.60
C TYR A 755 7.74 26.96 8.97
N TYR A 756 8.53 26.61 9.98
CA TYR A 756 8.25 26.92 11.36
C TYR A 756 9.34 27.83 11.93
N THR A 757 8.97 28.71 12.84
CA THR A 757 9.91 29.56 13.58
C THR A 757 9.39 29.61 15.01
N GLU A 758 10.25 29.26 15.96
CA GLU A 758 9.88 29.28 17.38
C GLU A 758 9.56 30.71 17.82
N THR A 759 8.46 30.86 18.55
CA THR A 759 8.06 32.11 19.22
C THR A 759 7.74 31.82 20.68
N GLU A 760 7.48 32.86 21.47
CA GLU A 760 7.05 32.69 22.87
C GLU A 760 5.72 31.94 22.96
N GLU A 761 4.79 32.19 22.02
CA GLU A 761 3.48 31.53 21.93
C GLU A 761 3.56 30.12 21.35
N GLN A 762 4.53 29.86 20.47
CA GLN A 762 4.76 28.57 19.83
C GLN A 762 6.18 28.05 20.11
N PRO A 763 6.50 27.71 21.37
CA PRO A 763 7.84 27.30 21.77
C PRO A 763 8.26 25.94 21.20
N LEU A 764 7.31 25.18 20.63
CA LEU A 764 7.54 23.85 20.05
C LEU A 764 7.44 23.86 18.51
N ALA A 765 7.44 25.05 17.90
CA ALA A 765 7.28 25.22 16.45
C ALA A 765 8.28 24.35 15.67
N GLY A 766 7.74 23.46 14.82
CA GLY A 766 8.54 22.62 13.93
C GLY A 766 9.05 21.32 14.54
N LEU A 767 8.83 21.08 15.84
CA LEU A 767 9.06 19.76 16.44
C LEU A 767 8.00 18.78 15.93
N ARG A 768 8.43 17.69 15.31
CA ARG A 768 7.57 16.66 14.74
C ARG A 768 7.28 15.60 15.77
N PHE A 769 6.00 15.22 15.89
CA PHE A 769 5.59 14.20 16.84
C PHE A 769 4.56 13.22 16.30
N GLY A 770 4.63 12.00 16.81
CA GLY A 770 3.59 10.99 16.64
C GLY A 770 2.82 10.80 17.94
N VAL A 771 1.60 10.27 17.84
CA VAL A 771 0.73 10.04 19.02
C VAL A 771 0.24 8.60 19.05
N LYS A 772 0.30 7.97 20.22
CA LYS A 772 -0.25 6.64 20.48
C LYS A 772 -1.70 6.52 20.00
N ASP A 773 -2.06 5.39 19.40
CA ASP A 773 -3.36 5.16 18.79
C ASP A 773 -4.50 4.85 19.78
N ILE A 774 -4.53 5.60 20.88
CA ILE A 774 -5.65 5.72 21.82
C ILE A 774 -6.15 7.17 21.93
N PHE A 775 -5.35 8.14 21.48
CA PHE A 775 -5.75 9.55 21.46
C PHE A 775 -6.58 9.84 20.20
N HIS A 776 -7.73 10.46 20.37
CA HIS A 776 -8.52 10.93 19.23
C HIS A 776 -7.84 12.10 18.54
N VAL A 777 -7.90 12.11 17.21
CA VAL A 777 -7.40 13.19 16.35
C VAL A 777 -8.48 13.46 15.31
N LYS A 778 -8.94 14.71 15.22
CA LYS A 778 -10.04 15.10 14.33
C LYS A 778 -9.71 14.74 12.88
N GLY A 779 -10.63 14.05 12.21
CA GLY A 779 -10.53 13.69 10.79
C GLY A 779 -9.88 12.32 10.50
N VAL A 780 -9.23 11.69 11.50
CA VAL A 780 -8.62 10.35 11.36
C VAL A 780 -9.22 9.36 12.37
N GLY A 781 -9.05 8.07 12.10
CA GLY A 781 -9.56 7.02 12.99
C GLY A 781 -8.64 6.77 14.20
N THR A 782 -9.20 6.14 15.22
CA THR A 782 -8.44 5.64 16.38
C THR A 782 -8.84 4.18 16.59
N SER A 783 -7.87 3.26 16.59
CA SER A 783 -8.16 1.83 16.70
C SER A 783 -8.07 1.28 18.12
N GLY A 784 -7.29 1.92 18.99
CA GLY A 784 -6.95 1.33 20.29
C GLY A 784 -6.22 0.01 20.16
N GLY A 785 -5.57 -0.30 19.04
CA GLY A 785 -4.97 -1.61 18.78
C GLY A 785 -6.00 -2.70 18.44
N ASN A 786 -7.22 -2.35 18.06
CA ASN A 786 -8.31 -3.28 17.75
C ASN A 786 -9.01 -2.92 16.42
N ARG A 787 -9.11 -3.91 15.52
CA ARG A 787 -9.70 -3.69 14.19
C ARG A 787 -11.21 -3.48 14.27
N ALA A 788 -11.91 -4.22 15.12
CA ALA A 788 -13.35 -4.10 15.29
C ALA A 788 -13.74 -2.73 15.84
N TYR A 789 -12.99 -2.20 16.80
CA TYR A 789 -13.17 -0.85 17.35
C TYR A 789 -12.99 0.22 16.25
N PHE A 790 -11.92 0.09 15.46
CA PHE A 790 -11.64 1.01 14.35
C PHE A 790 -12.79 1.10 13.33
N TYR A 791 -13.34 -0.04 12.88
CA TYR A 791 -14.44 -0.08 11.91
C TYR A 791 -15.81 0.24 12.51
N LEU A 792 -15.97 0.07 13.83
CA LEU A 792 -17.20 0.42 14.51
C LEU A 792 -17.37 1.95 14.60
N TYR A 793 -16.35 2.64 15.10
CA TYR A 793 -16.41 4.09 15.42
C TYR A 793 -15.83 5.01 14.33
N GLY A 794 -14.99 4.53 13.43
CA GLY A 794 -14.51 5.29 12.28
C GLY A 794 -13.67 6.54 12.64
N ARG A 795 -13.82 7.61 11.85
CA ARG A 795 -13.07 8.87 12.00
C ARG A 795 -13.58 9.67 13.21
N GLN A 796 -12.65 10.27 13.94
CA GLN A 796 -12.96 11.07 15.12
C GLN A 796 -13.31 12.51 14.73
N ASN A 797 -14.25 13.10 15.47
CA ASN A 797 -14.70 14.48 15.24
C ASN A 797 -13.96 15.53 16.08
N LYS A 798 -13.12 15.08 17.02
CA LYS A 798 -12.36 15.92 17.94
C LYS A 798 -10.93 15.43 18.05
N THR A 799 -10.03 16.37 18.31
CA THR A 799 -8.66 16.09 18.73
C THR A 799 -8.62 16.15 20.25
N ALA A 800 -8.02 15.13 20.88
CA ALA A 800 -7.87 15.08 22.32
C ALA A 800 -7.16 16.34 22.83
N PRO A 801 -7.60 16.99 23.93
CA PRO A 801 -7.02 18.25 24.41
C PRO A 801 -5.51 18.16 24.67
N ALA A 802 -5.03 16.99 25.14
CA ALA A 802 -3.60 16.71 25.29
C ALA A 802 -2.82 16.92 23.98
N VAL A 803 -3.35 16.41 22.86
CA VAL A 803 -2.73 16.50 21.53
C VAL A 803 -2.93 17.89 20.95
N GLN A 804 -4.13 18.47 21.10
CA GLN A 804 -4.43 19.81 20.60
C GLN A 804 -3.49 20.86 21.21
N ARG A 805 -3.21 20.77 22.51
CA ARG A 805 -2.28 21.69 23.18
C ARG A 805 -0.87 21.67 22.57
N LEU A 806 -0.36 20.51 22.17
CA LEU A 806 0.95 20.44 21.49
C LEU A 806 0.91 21.11 20.11
N ILE A 807 -0.18 20.90 19.36
CA ILE A 807 -0.39 21.54 18.06
C ILE A 807 -0.47 23.06 18.22
N ASP A 808 -1.20 23.55 19.22
CA ASP A 808 -1.34 24.98 19.51
C ASP A 808 0.03 25.61 19.86
N LEU A 809 0.88 24.88 20.59
CA LEU A 809 2.27 25.27 20.91
C LEU A 809 3.25 25.14 19.71
N GLY A 810 2.75 24.78 18.52
CA GLY A 810 3.51 24.74 17.26
C GLY A 810 4.09 23.37 16.87
N ALA A 811 3.89 22.33 17.68
CA ALA A 811 4.37 20.99 17.34
C ALA A 811 3.56 20.37 16.18
N VAL A 812 4.21 19.56 15.36
CA VAL A 812 3.69 19.07 14.09
C VAL A 812 3.37 17.59 14.18
N LEU A 813 2.08 17.23 14.13
CA LEU A 813 1.63 15.84 14.15
C LEU A 813 1.89 15.16 12.79
N VAL A 814 2.60 14.02 12.81
CA VAL A 814 2.94 13.24 11.59
C VAL A 814 2.27 11.86 11.50
N GLY A 815 1.74 11.33 12.60
CA GLY A 815 1.04 10.04 12.55
C GLY A 815 0.49 9.50 13.86
N LYS A 816 -0.40 8.50 13.72
CA LYS A 816 -0.91 7.65 14.81
C LYS A 816 0.01 6.43 14.96
N MET A 817 0.47 6.17 16.17
CA MET A 817 1.50 5.18 16.47
C MET A 817 0.94 3.96 17.23
N GLY A 818 1.48 2.78 16.96
CA GLY A 818 1.01 1.50 17.48
C GLY A 818 0.91 1.45 19.00
N THR A 819 -0.09 0.74 19.50
CA THR A 819 -0.34 0.53 20.93
C THR A 819 -0.67 -0.94 21.17
N VAL A 820 -0.31 -1.45 22.34
CA VAL A 820 -0.98 -2.66 22.85
C VAL A 820 -2.49 -2.38 22.93
N GLN A 821 -3.30 -3.40 22.64
CA GLN A 821 -4.74 -3.28 22.58
C GLN A 821 -5.31 -2.67 23.87
N PHE A 822 -5.99 -1.54 23.72
CA PHE A 822 -6.59 -0.72 24.78
C PHE A 822 -5.62 -0.42 25.93
N ALA A 823 -4.37 -0.13 25.60
CA ALA A 823 -3.30 0.19 26.55
C ALA A 823 -3.00 -0.90 27.62
N ASN A 824 -3.33 -2.17 27.33
CA ASN A 824 -3.06 -3.31 28.21
C ASN A 824 -1.58 -3.76 28.20
N GLY A 825 -1.27 -4.85 28.91
CA GLY A 825 0.08 -5.44 28.92
C GLY A 825 0.14 -6.73 28.10
N ASP A 826 0.59 -6.61 26.85
CA ASP A 826 0.76 -7.71 25.88
C ASP A 826 2.24 -7.82 25.49
N ARG A 827 2.71 -9.03 25.19
CA ARG A 827 4.04 -9.26 24.63
C ARG A 827 4.00 -9.68 23.16
N PRO A 828 4.99 -9.26 22.33
CA PRO A 828 5.10 -9.68 20.94
C PRO A 828 5.08 -11.21 20.76
N THR A 829 4.57 -11.65 19.62
CA THR A 829 4.36 -13.06 19.18
C THR A 829 3.33 -13.87 20.00
N ALA A 830 3.11 -13.55 21.28
CA ALA A 830 2.12 -14.23 22.13
C ALA A 830 0.72 -13.60 22.07
N ASP A 831 0.63 -12.27 22.22
CA ASP A 831 -0.65 -11.61 22.52
C ASP A 831 -1.16 -10.69 21.39
N TRP A 832 -0.26 -10.21 20.52
CA TRP A 832 -0.59 -9.27 19.43
C TRP A 832 -1.18 -9.99 18.21
N VAL A 833 -2.52 -10.01 18.11
CA VAL A 833 -3.24 -10.68 17.01
C VAL A 833 -3.80 -9.70 15.97
N ASP A 834 -4.45 -8.61 16.40
CA ASP A 834 -5.13 -7.69 15.50
C ASP A 834 -4.19 -6.83 14.64
N LEU A 835 -3.23 -6.18 15.30
CA LEU A 835 -2.19 -5.36 14.69
C LEU A 835 -0.83 -5.94 15.09
N HIS A 836 0.18 -5.81 14.23
CA HIS A 836 1.51 -6.34 14.52
C HIS A 836 2.25 -5.44 15.52
N ALA A 837 3.02 -6.04 16.43
CA ALA A 837 3.85 -5.30 17.39
C ALA A 837 5.01 -4.59 16.67
N PRO A 838 5.25 -3.28 16.92
CA PRO A 838 6.42 -2.57 16.41
C PRO A 838 7.75 -3.28 16.70
N PHE A 839 8.78 -3.00 15.91
CA PHE A 839 10.12 -3.56 16.08
C PHE A 839 11.01 -2.66 16.92
N ASN A 840 11.67 -3.23 17.93
CA ASN A 840 12.64 -2.51 18.73
C ASN A 840 13.89 -2.21 17.87
N PRO A 841 14.26 -0.95 17.61
CA PRO A 841 15.45 -0.60 16.83
C PRO A 841 16.79 -0.97 17.50
N ARG A 842 16.84 -1.20 18.81
CA ARG A 842 18.08 -1.44 19.56
C ARG A 842 18.65 -2.84 19.34
N GLY A 843 19.97 -2.93 19.49
CA GLY A 843 20.70 -4.18 19.36
C GLY A 843 20.49 -4.84 17.99
N ASP A 844 19.94 -6.05 17.99
CA ASP A 844 19.71 -6.84 16.78
C ASP A 844 18.40 -6.52 16.04
N GLY A 845 17.54 -5.64 16.56
CA GLY A 845 16.24 -5.35 15.95
C GLY A 845 15.09 -6.27 16.42
N TYR A 846 15.38 -7.30 17.22
CA TYR A 846 14.44 -8.37 17.58
C TYR A 846 14.17 -8.47 19.09
N GLN A 847 14.48 -7.40 19.83
CA GLN A 847 14.09 -7.30 21.23
C GLN A 847 12.60 -6.94 21.38
N ASP A 848 12.03 -7.26 22.54
CA ASP A 848 10.73 -6.79 22.98
C ASP A 848 10.79 -5.25 23.10
N PRO A 849 9.95 -4.50 22.36
CA PRO A 849 9.90 -3.05 22.45
C PRO A 849 9.23 -2.52 23.73
N SER A 850 8.66 -3.42 24.55
CA SER A 850 7.80 -3.13 25.69
C SER A 850 6.50 -2.41 25.30
N GLY A 851 5.63 -2.13 26.27
CA GLY A 851 4.32 -1.55 26.02
C GLY A 851 3.69 -0.92 27.25
N SER A 852 2.52 -0.29 27.11
CA SER A 852 1.67 -0.28 25.92
C SER A 852 1.95 0.82 24.89
N SER A 853 2.77 1.83 25.21
CA SER A 853 3.16 2.90 24.27
C SER A 853 4.27 2.44 23.32
N THR A 854 4.06 1.29 22.69
CA THR A 854 5.05 0.54 21.93
C THR A 854 5.50 1.25 20.67
N GLY A 855 4.56 1.74 19.86
CA GLY A 855 4.85 2.51 18.65
C GLY A 855 5.58 3.82 18.96
N PRO A 856 5.08 4.66 19.90
CA PRO A 856 5.80 5.84 20.35
C PRO A 856 7.25 5.60 20.77
N GLY A 857 7.49 4.60 21.63
CA GLY A 857 8.85 4.27 22.08
C GLY A 857 9.73 3.77 20.93
N ALA A 858 9.26 2.79 20.16
CA ALA A 858 10.03 2.22 19.05
C ALA A 858 10.32 3.26 17.96
N GLY A 859 9.34 4.10 17.60
CA GLY A 859 9.50 5.11 16.57
C GLY A 859 10.49 6.21 16.95
N VAL A 860 10.45 6.73 18.18
CA VAL A 860 11.46 7.70 18.65
C VAL A 860 12.84 7.05 18.76
N GLY A 861 12.92 5.77 19.08
CA GLY A 861 14.18 5.01 19.04
C GLY A 861 14.70 4.77 17.62
N ALA A 862 13.85 4.80 16.59
CA ALA A 862 14.17 4.36 15.23
C ALA A 862 14.42 5.51 14.25
N TYR A 863 13.71 6.64 14.40
CA TYR A 863 13.65 7.68 13.38
C TYR A 863 14.22 9.01 13.84
N ASP A 864 15.31 9.46 13.21
CA ASP A 864 15.93 10.76 13.49
C ASP A 864 15.03 11.95 13.15
N TRP A 865 14.17 11.80 12.13
CA TRP A 865 13.23 12.85 11.71
C TRP A 865 12.04 13.03 12.66
N LEU A 866 11.83 12.10 13.61
CA LEU A 866 10.78 12.16 14.63
C LEU A 866 11.37 12.67 15.95
N ASP A 867 10.95 13.84 16.42
CA ASP A 867 11.56 14.50 17.58
C ASP A 867 11.06 13.95 18.91
N LEU A 868 9.75 13.72 19.00
CA LEU A 868 9.09 13.19 20.18
C LEU A 868 7.88 12.34 19.84
N ALA A 869 7.39 11.56 20.79
CA ALA A 869 6.13 10.85 20.63
C ALA A 869 5.33 10.82 21.93
N VAL A 870 4.03 11.02 21.81
CA VAL A 870 3.09 11.01 22.92
C VAL A 870 2.56 9.61 23.16
N GLY A 871 2.51 9.20 24.42
CA GLY A 871 1.86 7.96 24.85
C GLY A 871 1.10 8.13 26.15
N SER A 872 0.75 6.99 26.77
CA SER A 872 0.07 6.98 28.07
C SER A 872 0.73 6.01 29.04
N ASP A 873 0.63 6.33 30.33
CA ASP A 873 1.09 5.49 31.44
C ASP A 873 -0.04 5.26 32.45
N THR A 874 -0.44 4.01 32.62
CA THR A 874 -1.36 3.55 33.68
C THR A 874 -0.62 2.67 34.69
N GLY A 875 0.28 1.80 34.21
CA GLY A 875 1.03 0.84 35.01
C GLY A 875 2.53 0.78 34.71
N GLY A 876 3.07 1.74 33.95
CA GLY A 876 4.44 1.70 33.40
C GLY A 876 4.51 1.74 31.87
N SER A 877 3.42 2.09 31.19
CA SER A 877 3.32 2.05 29.73
C SER A 877 4.15 3.10 28.98
N MET A 878 4.69 4.10 29.67
CA MET A 878 5.73 4.99 29.15
C MET A 878 7.11 4.54 29.60
N ARG A 879 7.25 4.23 30.88
CA ARG A 879 8.53 3.90 31.52
C ARG A 879 9.12 2.58 30.99
N GLY A 880 8.28 1.59 30.70
CA GLY A 880 8.64 0.32 30.09
C GLY A 880 9.34 0.50 28.74
N PRO A 881 8.65 1.07 27.72
CA PRO A 881 9.28 1.38 26.44
C PRO A 881 10.48 2.33 26.56
N ALA A 882 10.47 3.31 27.47
CA ALA A 882 11.63 4.18 27.69
C ALA A 882 12.86 3.37 28.11
N GLY A 883 12.68 2.40 29.01
CA GLY A 883 13.71 1.45 29.42
C GLY A 883 14.23 0.57 28.28
N SER A 884 13.34 -0.03 27.51
CA SER A 884 13.69 -0.93 26.41
C SER A 884 14.35 -0.23 25.22
N GLN A 885 14.01 1.03 24.99
CA GLN A 885 14.50 1.84 23.86
C GLN A 885 15.63 2.78 24.26
N GLY A 886 15.92 2.92 25.56
CA GLY A 886 16.90 3.86 26.10
C GLY A 886 16.57 5.31 25.76
N LEU A 887 15.34 5.72 26.06
CA LEU A 887 14.81 7.06 25.79
C LEU A 887 14.49 7.79 27.09
N PHE A 888 14.37 9.12 27.00
CA PHE A 888 13.78 9.93 28.06
C PHE A 888 12.26 9.79 27.96
N GLY A 889 11.64 9.12 28.93
CA GLY A 889 10.19 8.89 28.91
C GLY A 889 9.57 8.93 30.29
N ASN A 890 8.47 9.67 30.43
CA ASN A 890 7.91 9.99 31.75
C ASN A 890 6.44 9.57 31.91
N ARG A 891 6.08 9.34 33.17
CA ARG A 891 4.73 9.45 33.71
C ARG A 891 4.67 10.78 34.49
N PRO A 892 3.85 11.76 34.11
CA PRO A 892 3.70 12.97 34.92
C PRO A 892 2.83 12.72 36.16
N SER A 893 2.71 13.73 37.00
CA SER A 893 1.73 13.76 38.08
C SER A 893 0.33 13.45 37.56
N THR A 894 -0.41 12.63 38.31
CA THR A 894 -1.79 12.29 37.94
C THR A 894 -2.66 13.56 37.94
N GLY A 895 -3.30 13.83 36.81
CA GLY A 895 -4.08 15.05 36.55
C GLY A 895 -3.34 16.19 35.85
N ALA A 896 -2.04 16.04 35.50
CA ALA A 896 -1.29 17.09 34.81
C ALA A 896 -1.84 17.45 33.43
N ILE A 897 -2.38 16.48 32.70
CA ILE A 897 -3.01 16.72 31.41
C ILE A 897 -4.36 16.01 31.34
N SER A 898 -5.31 16.66 30.67
CA SER A 898 -6.63 16.10 30.39
C SER A 898 -6.52 14.92 29.42
N LEU A 899 -7.19 13.81 29.79
CA LEU A 899 -7.34 12.61 28.97
C LEU A 899 -8.75 12.47 28.39
N VAL A 900 -9.48 13.57 28.29
CA VAL A 900 -10.73 13.60 27.52
C VAL A 900 -10.44 13.22 26.05
N ASP A 901 -11.35 12.47 25.44
CA ASP A 901 -11.21 11.95 24.07
C ASP A 901 -9.96 11.06 23.89
N VAL A 902 -9.59 10.33 24.95
CA VAL A 902 -8.58 9.25 24.93
C VAL A 902 -9.24 7.96 25.39
N ILE A 903 -8.99 6.85 24.68
CA ILE A 903 -9.51 5.54 25.07
C ILE A 903 -8.93 5.17 26.45
N PRO A 904 -9.77 4.98 27.49
CA PRO A 904 -9.29 4.80 28.85
C PRO A 904 -8.80 3.37 29.11
N LEU A 905 -7.83 3.24 30.01
CA LEU A 905 -7.63 2.02 30.77
C LEU A 905 -8.19 2.19 32.18
N SER A 906 -7.87 3.29 32.84
CA SER A 906 -8.38 3.59 34.18
C SER A 906 -8.21 5.09 34.49
N PRO A 907 -9.29 5.88 34.52
CA PRO A 907 -9.22 7.31 34.87
C PRO A 907 -8.54 7.62 36.20
N VAL A 908 -8.54 6.66 37.15
CA VAL A 908 -7.87 6.77 38.46
C VAL A 908 -6.36 7.02 38.34
N SER A 909 -5.70 6.47 37.32
CA SER A 909 -4.24 6.44 37.22
C SER A 909 -3.68 6.64 35.81
N ASP A 910 -4.53 6.80 34.79
CA ASP A 910 -4.08 7.13 33.44
C ASP A 910 -3.41 8.52 33.42
N THR A 911 -2.30 8.61 32.69
CA THR A 911 -1.57 9.86 32.44
C THR A 911 -1.07 9.90 31.00
N ALA A 912 -0.88 11.10 30.43
CA ALA A 912 -0.22 11.29 29.13
C ALA A 912 1.24 11.67 29.35
N GLY A 913 2.17 10.96 28.71
CA GLY A 913 3.60 11.24 28.78
C GLY A 913 4.20 11.35 27.40
N MET A 914 5.51 11.61 27.33
CA MET A 914 6.23 11.65 26.05
C MET A 914 7.59 10.99 26.07
N PHE A 915 8.04 10.59 24.89
CA PHE A 915 9.38 10.09 24.62
C PHE A 915 10.20 11.14 23.88
N ALA A 916 11.47 11.28 24.25
CA ALA A 916 12.46 12.06 23.48
C ALA A 916 13.85 11.40 23.56
N ARG A 917 14.75 11.83 22.67
CA ARG A 917 16.15 11.38 22.63
C ARG A 917 17.13 12.28 23.40
N SER A 918 16.69 13.45 23.86
CA SER A 918 17.49 14.40 24.66
C SER A 918 16.70 14.80 25.91
N GLY A 919 17.40 14.89 27.04
CA GLY A 919 16.88 15.40 28.30
C GLY A 919 16.51 16.88 28.21
N SER A 920 17.28 17.68 27.47
CA SER A 920 16.98 19.09 27.23
C SER A 920 15.70 19.27 26.41
N LEU A 921 15.51 18.47 25.34
CA LEU A 921 14.28 18.50 24.56
C LEU A 921 13.07 18.02 25.38
N TRP A 922 13.24 16.93 26.13
CA TRP A 922 12.20 16.41 27.03
C TRP A 922 11.78 17.45 28.07
N ALA A 923 12.75 18.15 28.68
CA ALA A 923 12.50 19.19 29.67
C ALA A 923 11.75 20.40 29.06
N LYS A 924 12.21 20.88 27.90
CA LYS A 924 11.55 21.98 27.15
C LYS A 924 10.07 21.67 26.91
N VAL A 925 9.77 20.46 26.45
CA VAL A 925 8.39 20.09 26.14
C VAL A 925 7.57 19.86 27.41
N THR A 926 8.17 19.28 28.46
CA THR A 926 7.54 19.14 29.77
C THR A 926 7.08 20.49 30.34
N GLN A 927 7.95 21.50 30.29
CA GLN A 927 7.67 22.85 30.77
C GLN A 927 6.56 23.55 29.97
N ALA A 928 6.54 23.38 28.65
CA ALA A 928 5.51 23.98 27.80
C ALA A 928 4.15 23.25 27.91
N TRP A 929 4.18 21.92 28.00
CA TRP A 929 3.01 21.07 27.84
C TRP A 929 2.24 20.85 29.15
N TYR A 930 2.94 20.58 30.26
CA TYR A 930 2.30 20.38 31.56
C TYR A 930 2.07 21.72 32.27
N PRO A 931 1.01 21.83 33.09
CA PRO A 931 0.84 22.99 33.96
C PRO A 931 2.03 23.08 34.92
N ASP A 932 2.46 24.31 35.19
CA ASP A 932 3.33 24.59 36.32
C ASP A 932 2.48 24.55 37.60
N PHE A 933 2.71 23.52 38.42
CA PHE A 933 1.93 23.27 39.64
C PHE A 933 2.33 24.16 40.83
N ALA A 934 3.42 24.94 40.73
CA ALA A 934 3.83 26.11 41.54
C ALA A 934 5.30 26.10 42.02
N SER A 935 5.75 27.33 42.35
CA SER A 935 6.95 27.80 43.10
C SER A 935 8.27 27.92 42.33
N ASN A 936 8.91 29.09 42.43
CA ASN A 936 10.33 29.30 42.08
C ASN A 936 11.21 28.56 43.10
N TYR A 937 11.33 27.24 42.96
CA TYR A 937 12.27 26.43 43.72
C TYR A 937 13.70 26.86 43.40
N THR A 938 14.54 26.96 44.43
CA THR A 938 15.88 27.55 44.35
C THR A 938 17.00 26.51 44.41
N SER A 939 16.68 25.26 44.76
CA SER A 939 17.65 24.19 44.94
C SER A 939 17.11 22.83 44.48
N TYR A 940 17.99 21.86 44.25
CA TYR A 940 17.60 20.46 44.07
C TYR A 940 17.65 19.70 45.41
N PRO A 941 16.91 18.58 45.55
CA PRO A 941 16.94 17.80 46.78
C PRO A 941 18.34 17.28 47.10
N THR A 942 18.79 17.44 48.35
CA THR A 942 20.11 16.98 48.83
C THR A 942 20.07 15.57 49.45
N THR A 943 18.91 14.90 49.41
CA THR A 943 18.75 13.51 49.82
C THR A 943 18.46 12.64 48.61
N LEU A 944 19.22 11.54 48.46
CA LEU A 944 19.04 10.56 47.39
C LEU A 944 18.56 9.23 47.96
N TYR A 945 17.33 8.83 47.66
CA TYR A 945 16.73 7.58 48.12
C TYR A 945 17.00 6.46 47.10
N ARG A 946 17.73 5.43 47.53
CA ARG A 946 18.13 4.30 46.71
C ARG A 946 17.29 3.08 47.05
N SER A 947 16.48 2.59 46.12
CA SER A 947 15.61 1.43 46.37
C SER A 947 16.38 0.21 46.93
N THR A 948 15.75 -0.45 47.90
CA THR A 948 16.15 -1.78 48.39
C THR A 948 15.08 -2.86 48.11
N ALA A 949 14.06 -2.54 47.30
CA ALA A 949 12.99 -3.46 46.99
C ALA A 949 13.53 -4.78 46.42
N ARG A 950 12.96 -5.91 46.86
CA ARG A 950 13.47 -7.27 46.60
C ARG A 950 13.54 -7.58 45.09
N GLY A 951 14.69 -8.09 44.63
CA GLY A 951 14.88 -8.50 43.22
C GLY A 951 15.32 -7.38 42.26
N GLY A 952 15.41 -6.14 42.74
CA GLY A 952 16.01 -5.04 42.01
C GLY A 952 17.53 -5.18 41.85
N ALA A 953 18.10 -4.34 40.97
CA ALA A 953 19.54 -4.34 40.64
C ALA A 953 20.46 -4.19 41.87
N TRP A 954 19.97 -3.63 42.97
CA TRP A 954 20.72 -3.41 44.20
C TRP A 954 20.39 -4.37 45.36
N SER A 955 19.44 -5.28 45.17
CA SER A 955 18.91 -6.18 46.23
C SER A 955 18.99 -7.66 45.85
N GLY A 956 19.93 -8.01 44.97
CA GLY A 956 20.23 -9.40 44.58
C GLY A 956 19.73 -9.83 43.19
N GLY A 957 19.36 -8.89 42.32
CA GLY A 957 19.10 -9.17 40.90
C GLY A 957 20.35 -9.64 40.15
N ASN A 958 20.17 -10.45 39.10
CA ASN A 958 21.27 -10.95 38.26
C ASN A 958 21.73 -9.84 37.29
N VAL A 959 22.55 -8.91 37.78
CA VAL A 959 23.07 -7.75 37.02
C VAL A 959 24.49 -8.06 36.55
N SER A 960 24.78 -7.82 35.26
CA SER A 960 26.13 -7.98 34.72
C SER A 960 27.10 -6.96 35.33
N GLU A 961 28.38 -7.30 35.42
CA GLU A 961 29.42 -6.40 35.93
C GLU A 961 29.47 -5.06 35.15
N ASP A 962 29.28 -5.10 33.83
CA ASP A 962 29.25 -3.89 33.00
C ASP A 962 28.08 -2.98 33.34
N ALA A 963 26.88 -3.53 33.52
CA ALA A 963 25.72 -2.77 33.98
C ALA A 963 25.93 -2.18 35.38
N THR A 964 26.55 -2.95 36.30
CA THR A 964 26.91 -2.45 37.64
C THR A 964 27.86 -1.26 37.55
N LYS A 965 28.87 -1.29 36.67
CA LYS A 965 29.79 -0.17 36.45
C LYS A 965 29.06 1.08 35.95
N VAL A 966 28.17 0.92 34.95
CA VAL A 966 27.36 2.02 34.40
C VAL A 966 26.50 2.65 35.50
N ILE A 967 25.77 1.83 36.27
CA ILE A 967 24.88 2.28 37.35
C ILE A 967 25.68 3.02 38.44
N THR A 968 26.74 2.42 38.96
CA THR A 968 27.55 3.01 40.05
C THR A 968 28.21 4.32 39.61
N ASN A 969 28.71 4.39 38.37
CA ASN A 969 29.29 5.61 37.83
C ASN A 969 28.25 6.74 37.73
N PHE A 970 27.05 6.45 37.24
CA PHE A 970 25.98 7.44 37.18
C PHE A 970 25.58 7.92 38.59
N VAL A 971 25.36 7.00 39.53
CA VAL A 971 24.98 7.36 40.91
C VAL A 971 26.05 8.23 41.57
N GLY A 972 27.33 7.91 41.43
CA GLY A 972 28.41 8.74 42.01
C GLY A 972 28.47 10.15 41.42
N LYS A 973 28.22 10.30 40.11
CA LYS A 973 28.11 11.62 39.47
C LYS A 973 26.88 12.39 39.96
N LEU A 974 25.75 11.71 40.10
CA LEU A 974 24.51 12.32 40.62
C LEU A 974 24.64 12.77 42.08
N GLU A 975 25.25 11.95 42.95
CA GLU A 975 25.56 12.32 44.34
C GLU A 975 26.46 13.56 44.40
N SER A 976 27.50 13.60 43.56
CA SER A 976 28.41 14.74 43.47
C SER A 976 27.69 16.01 43.01
N PHE A 977 26.83 15.91 41.98
CA PHE A 977 26.07 17.03 41.43
C PHE A 977 25.07 17.60 42.45
N LEU A 978 24.31 16.73 43.13
CA LEU A 978 23.31 17.12 44.12
C LEU A 978 23.90 17.48 45.49
N GLN A 979 25.21 17.28 45.69
CA GLN A 979 25.85 17.33 47.01
C GLN A 979 25.11 16.45 48.04
N ALA A 980 24.64 15.29 47.56
CA ALA A 980 23.77 14.39 48.29
C ALA A 980 24.49 13.09 48.66
N LYS A 981 23.96 12.38 49.66
CA LYS A 981 24.37 11.01 49.99
C LYS A 981 23.23 10.05 49.73
N SER A 982 23.49 8.95 49.03
CA SER A 982 22.49 7.89 48.85
C SER A 982 22.18 7.19 50.17
N THR A 983 20.89 7.02 50.44
CA THR A 983 20.37 6.27 51.59
C THR A 983 19.50 5.11 51.10
N PRO A 984 19.62 3.92 51.70
CA PRO A 984 18.73 2.81 51.38
C PRO A 984 17.26 3.17 51.70
N ALA A 985 16.37 2.94 50.74
CA ALA A 985 14.94 3.24 50.88
C ALA A 985 14.11 1.95 50.77
N ASN A 986 13.21 1.74 51.73
CA ASN A 986 12.37 0.55 51.83
C ASN A 986 10.94 0.94 52.18
N TYR A 987 10.04 0.88 51.20
CA TYR A 987 8.63 1.24 51.38
C TYR A 987 7.92 0.37 52.42
N THR A 988 8.17 -0.94 52.42
CA THR A 988 7.51 -1.85 53.37
C THR A 988 7.91 -1.55 54.80
N GLN A 989 9.20 -1.30 55.02
CA GLN A 989 9.69 -0.93 56.35
C GLN A 989 9.12 0.44 56.78
N LEU A 990 9.28 1.47 55.95
CA LEU A 990 8.81 2.82 56.29
C LEU A 990 7.30 2.85 56.54
N TRP A 991 6.52 2.11 55.74
CA TRP A 991 5.09 1.95 55.95
C TRP A 991 4.79 1.32 57.30
N SER A 992 5.42 0.18 57.63
CA SER A 992 5.19 -0.51 58.91
C SER A 992 5.48 0.36 60.14
N GLU A 993 6.33 1.38 59.99
CA GLU A 993 6.68 2.33 61.06
C GLU A 993 5.74 3.55 61.10
N THR A 994 5.07 3.91 59.99
CA THR A 994 4.37 5.20 59.82
C THR A 994 2.93 5.12 59.29
N HIS A 995 2.37 3.92 59.05
CA HIS A 995 1.07 3.73 58.40
C HIS A 995 -0.16 4.25 59.17
N GLY A 996 -0.01 4.65 60.44
CA GLY A 996 -1.10 5.14 61.28
C GLY A 996 -2.21 4.09 61.45
N GLU A 997 -3.45 4.43 61.08
CA GLU A 997 -4.62 3.55 61.16
C GLU A 997 -4.80 2.62 59.94
N ALA A 998 -3.98 2.77 58.90
CA ALA A 998 -4.06 1.92 57.70
C ALA A 998 -3.61 0.47 57.98
N PRO A 999 -3.94 -0.51 57.10
CA PRO A 999 -3.45 -1.88 57.23
C PRO A 999 -1.92 -1.97 57.40
N ALA A 1000 -1.45 -2.87 58.26
CA ALA A 1000 -0.04 -2.94 58.66
C ALA A 1000 0.91 -3.36 57.52
N ASP A 1001 0.47 -4.24 56.60
CA ASP A 1001 1.26 -4.66 55.44
C ASP A 1001 0.79 -3.96 54.16
N VAL A 1002 1.62 -3.04 53.67
CA VAL A 1002 1.39 -2.33 52.41
C VAL A 1002 1.31 -3.27 51.19
N ASN A 1003 2.06 -4.38 51.21
CA ASN A 1003 2.05 -5.33 50.10
C ASN A 1003 0.71 -6.04 50.04
N GLU A 1004 0.17 -6.47 51.18
CA GLU A 1004 -1.15 -7.10 51.26
C GLU A 1004 -2.25 -6.11 50.84
N MET A 1005 -2.20 -4.87 51.37
CA MET A 1005 -3.17 -3.83 51.04
C MET A 1005 -3.21 -3.52 49.53
N LEU A 1006 -2.04 -3.44 48.90
CA LEU A 1006 -1.93 -3.00 47.50
C LEU A 1006 -1.89 -4.15 46.48
N TYR A 1007 -1.76 -5.40 46.92
CA TYR A 1007 -1.60 -6.57 46.05
C TYR A 1007 -2.67 -6.68 44.96
N LEU A 1008 -3.95 -6.62 45.35
CA LEU A 1008 -5.08 -6.68 44.41
C LEU A 1008 -5.49 -5.30 43.90
N THR A 1009 -5.10 -4.23 44.58
CA THR A 1009 -5.65 -2.88 44.38
C THR A 1009 -5.55 -2.45 42.92
N TYR A 1010 -4.35 -2.52 42.31
CA TYR A 1010 -4.17 -2.18 40.89
C TYR A 1010 -5.06 -3.03 39.97
N GLY A 1011 -4.99 -4.36 40.11
CA GLY A 1011 -5.72 -5.29 39.25
C GLY A 1011 -7.23 -5.10 39.31
N VAL A 1012 -7.78 -4.78 40.48
CA VAL A 1012 -9.21 -4.53 40.69
C VAL A 1012 -9.67 -3.29 39.94
N TYR A 1013 -9.08 -2.12 40.22
CA TYR A 1013 -9.63 -0.87 39.68
C TYR A 1013 -9.45 -0.79 38.16
N VAL A 1014 -8.29 -1.22 37.62
CA VAL A 1014 -8.06 -1.16 36.15
C VAL A 1014 -8.96 -2.11 35.38
N SER A 1015 -9.31 -3.26 35.96
CA SER A 1015 -10.18 -4.22 35.30
C SER A 1015 -11.64 -3.78 35.35
N HIS A 1016 -12.06 -3.21 36.48
CA HIS A 1016 -13.40 -2.65 36.66
C HIS A 1016 -13.62 -1.46 35.72
N ASP A 1017 -12.76 -0.44 35.80
CA ASP A 1017 -12.89 0.80 35.02
C ASP A 1017 -12.90 0.52 33.52
N GLN A 1018 -11.92 -0.24 33.02
CA GLN A 1018 -11.87 -0.50 31.58
C GLN A 1018 -13.06 -1.31 31.07
N TRP A 1019 -13.57 -2.25 31.87
CA TRP A 1019 -14.74 -3.00 31.48
C TRP A 1019 -15.98 -2.10 31.40
N GLN A 1020 -16.20 -1.23 32.39
CA GLN A 1020 -17.37 -0.34 32.40
C GLN A 1020 -17.29 0.76 31.35
N GLU A 1021 -16.15 1.42 31.22
CA GLU A 1021 -15.98 2.61 30.37
C GLU A 1021 -15.72 2.27 28.90
N LEU A 1022 -15.19 1.07 28.60
CA LEU A 1022 -14.83 0.67 27.25
C LEU A 1022 -15.43 -0.68 26.85
N GLY A 1023 -15.17 -1.74 27.62
CA GLY A 1023 -15.50 -3.12 27.21
C GLY A 1023 -16.99 -3.34 26.99
N LYS A 1024 -17.82 -2.99 27.98
CA LYS A 1024 -19.27 -3.14 27.95
C LYS A 1024 -19.93 -2.33 26.81
N PRO A 1025 -19.75 -0.99 26.70
CA PRO A 1025 -20.35 -0.23 25.60
C PRO A 1025 -19.85 -0.69 24.24
N PHE A 1026 -18.57 -1.06 24.11
CA PHE A 1026 -18.02 -1.57 22.85
C PHE A 1026 -18.72 -2.86 22.38
N PHE A 1027 -18.95 -3.82 23.28
CA PHE A 1027 -19.66 -5.06 22.95
C PHE A 1027 -21.13 -4.80 22.58
N GLU A 1028 -21.81 -3.91 23.31
CA GLU A 1028 -23.20 -3.54 23.05
C GLU A 1028 -23.35 -2.85 21.68
N ASP A 1029 -22.52 -1.86 21.39
CA ASP A 1029 -22.52 -1.14 20.11
C ASP A 1029 -22.18 -2.06 18.93
N TYR A 1030 -21.20 -2.94 19.11
CA TYR A 1030 -20.80 -3.89 18.07
C TYR A 1030 -21.93 -4.90 17.78
N ALA A 1031 -22.55 -5.46 18.82
CA ALA A 1031 -23.68 -6.36 18.68
C ALA A 1031 -24.87 -5.69 17.99
N ALA A 1032 -25.15 -4.42 18.33
CA ALA A 1032 -26.22 -3.65 17.70
C ALA A 1032 -25.99 -3.43 16.20
N LYS A 1033 -24.74 -3.16 15.78
CA LYS A 1033 -24.39 -2.93 14.36
C LYS A 1033 -24.24 -4.22 13.54
N PHE A 1034 -23.81 -5.31 14.17
CA PHE A 1034 -23.39 -6.54 13.48
C PHE A 1034 -24.25 -7.77 13.82
N ASP A 1035 -25.55 -7.58 14.04
CA ASP A 1035 -26.55 -8.65 14.17
C ASP A 1035 -26.21 -9.62 15.33
N GLY A 1036 -25.95 -9.05 16.51
CA GLY A 1036 -25.69 -9.79 17.75
C GLY A 1036 -24.30 -10.43 17.86
N ARG A 1037 -23.41 -10.22 16.88
CA ARG A 1037 -22.02 -10.72 16.93
C ARG A 1037 -21.19 -9.99 17.98
N GLN A 1038 -20.09 -10.62 18.41
CA GLN A 1038 -19.12 -10.03 19.34
C GLN A 1038 -17.81 -9.68 18.64
N PRO A 1039 -17.13 -8.59 19.05
CA PRO A 1039 -15.82 -8.26 18.55
C PRO A 1039 -14.75 -9.22 19.10
N TYR A 1040 -13.68 -9.44 18.33
CA TYR A 1040 -12.51 -10.17 18.82
C TYR A 1040 -11.65 -9.27 19.72
N ILE A 1041 -11.10 -9.86 20.79
CA ILE A 1041 -10.23 -9.21 21.78
C ILE A 1041 -8.97 -10.06 21.94
N ASN A 1042 -7.80 -9.42 22.00
CA ASN A 1042 -6.53 -10.08 22.26
C ASN A 1042 -6.56 -10.83 23.61
N PRO A 1043 -5.77 -11.91 23.77
CA PRO A 1043 -5.77 -12.72 25.00
C PRO A 1043 -5.53 -11.92 26.29
N GLY A 1044 -4.59 -10.97 26.29
CA GLY A 1044 -4.24 -10.17 27.46
C GLY A 1044 -5.39 -9.28 27.98
N PRO A 1045 -5.93 -8.35 27.18
CA PRO A 1045 -7.10 -7.55 27.56
C PRO A 1045 -8.31 -8.42 27.94
N LEU A 1046 -8.56 -9.50 27.18
CA LEU A 1046 -9.70 -10.38 27.44
C LEU A 1046 -9.58 -11.05 28.81
N ALA A 1047 -8.40 -11.59 29.14
CA ALA A 1047 -8.16 -12.21 30.44
C ALA A 1047 -8.32 -11.22 31.60
N ARG A 1048 -7.88 -9.96 31.41
CA ARG A 1048 -8.10 -8.89 32.39
C ARG A 1048 -9.59 -8.65 32.65
N TRP A 1049 -10.38 -8.49 31.59
CA TRP A 1049 -11.82 -8.25 31.73
C TRP A 1049 -12.56 -9.43 32.35
N GLN A 1050 -12.24 -10.66 31.94
CA GLN A 1050 -12.81 -11.87 32.52
C GLN A 1050 -12.47 -12.00 34.01
N TRP A 1051 -11.23 -11.69 34.38
CA TRP A 1051 -10.82 -11.69 35.78
C TRP A 1051 -11.57 -10.62 36.58
N GLY A 1052 -11.67 -9.39 36.07
CA GLY A 1052 -12.40 -8.29 36.70
C GLY A 1052 -13.87 -8.62 36.94
N GLN A 1053 -14.57 -9.14 35.94
CA GLN A 1053 -15.98 -9.53 36.07
C GLN A 1053 -16.25 -10.54 37.20
N VAL A 1054 -15.24 -11.31 37.62
CA VAL A 1054 -15.34 -12.26 38.73
C VAL A 1054 -14.84 -11.67 40.05
N HIS A 1055 -13.82 -10.79 40.03
CA HIS A 1055 -13.08 -10.39 41.23
C HIS A 1055 -13.25 -8.92 41.65
N SER A 1056 -13.84 -8.06 40.82
CA SER A 1056 -14.04 -6.63 41.12
C SER A 1056 -15.52 -6.30 41.33
N THR A 1057 -16.13 -6.83 42.39
CA THR A 1057 -17.46 -6.36 42.84
C THR A 1057 -17.38 -4.89 43.24
N GLU A 1058 -18.52 -4.20 43.29
CA GLU A 1058 -18.58 -2.78 43.67
C GLU A 1058 -17.90 -2.52 45.03
N GLU A 1059 -18.05 -3.42 46.01
CA GLU A 1059 -17.40 -3.29 47.31
C GLU A 1059 -15.88 -3.42 47.23
N VAL A 1060 -15.39 -4.40 46.46
CA VAL A 1060 -13.93 -4.61 46.28
C VAL A 1060 -13.32 -3.46 45.50
N TYR A 1061 -14.03 -2.95 44.49
CA TYR A 1061 -13.64 -1.77 43.73
C TYR A 1061 -13.54 -0.52 44.63
N ALA A 1062 -14.59 -0.24 45.42
CA ALA A 1062 -14.58 0.86 46.38
C ALA A 1062 -13.44 0.74 47.40
N GLN A 1063 -13.15 -0.48 47.89
CA GLN A 1063 -12.00 -0.72 48.76
C GLN A 1063 -10.67 -0.44 48.06
N GLY A 1064 -10.52 -0.82 46.78
CA GLY A 1064 -9.33 -0.51 45.99
C GLY A 1064 -9.11 1.01 45.84
N LEU A 1065 -10.19 1.77 45.56
CA LEU A 1065 -10.14 3.24 45.51
C LEU A 1065 -9.80 3.86 46.88
N HIS A 1066 -10.29 3.26 47.97
CA HIS A 1066 -9.93 3.68 49.31
C HIS A 1066 -8.44 3.42 49.60
N ASN A 1067 -7.93 2.23 49.28
CA ASN A 1067 -6.53 1.85 49.48
C ASN A 1067 -5.55 2.75 48.71
N ILE A 1068 -5.84 3.07 47.44
CA ILE A 1068 -4.98 3.98 46.66
C ILE A 1068 -5.00 5.40 47.22
N SER A 1069 -6.14 5.86 47.74
CA SER A 1069 -6.26 7.17 48.38
C SER A 1069 -5.45 7.24 49.69
N LEU A 1070 -5.53 6.19 50.52
CA LEU A 1070 -4.71 6.07 51.74
C LEU A 1070 -3.22 6.08 51.41
N PHE A 1071 -2.79 5.26 50.43
CA PHE A 1071 -1.40 5.20 50.04
C PHE A 1071 -0.88 6.53 49.48
N ARG A 1072 -1.67 7.23 48.65
CA ARG A 1072 -1.31 8.54 48.12
C ARG A 1072 -1.15 9.57 49.25
N SER A 1073 -2.09 9.62 50.18
CA SER A 1073 -2.00 10.52 51.34
C SER A 1073 -0.74 10.24 52.16
N TRP A 1074 -0.48 8.97 52.48
CA TRP A 1074 0.72 8.57 53.22
C TRP A 1074 2.00 8.93 52.46
N TYR A 1075 2.05 8.70 51.14
CA TYR A 1075 3.23 8.98 50.32
C TYR A 1075 3.62 10.47 50.35
N GLU A 1076 2.63 11.36 50.37
CA GLU A 1076 2.80 12.81 50.40
C GLU A 1076 3.12 13.35 51.81
N THR A 1077 2.76 12.65 52.89
CA THR A 1077 2.92 13.14 54.27
C THR A 1077 4.03 12.46 55.07
N GLU A 1078 4.24 11.16 54.89
CA GLU A 1078 5.18 10.33 55.68
C GLU A 1078 6.15 9.51 54.80
N GLY A 1079 5.78 9.28 53.53
CA GLY A 1079 6.57 8.50 52.59
C GLY A 1079 7.74 9.27 51.97
N TYR A 1080 8.37 8.67 50.95
CA TYR A 1080 9.49 9.31 50.22
C TYR A 1080 9.06 10.39 49.21
N GLY A 1081 7.78 10.80 49.24
CA GLY A 1081 7.18 11.78 48.33
C GLY A 1081 6.83 13.11 48.96
N ARG A 1082 7.40 13.42 50.13
CA ARG A 1082 7.11 14.66 50.86
C ARG A 1082 7.61 15.89 50.10
N HIS A 1083 6.85 16.96 50.22
CA HIS A 1083 7.19 18.25 49.65
C HIS A 1083 8.19 19.03 50.52
N ASP A 1084 9.08 19.72 49.85
CA ASP A 1084 10.01 20.68 50.46
C ASP A 1084 9.83 22.07 49.81
N PRO A 1085 9.76 23.16 50.59
CA PRO A 1085 9.49 24.49 50.05
C PRO A 1085 10.63 25.07 49.20
N GLU A 1086 11.87 24.58 49.33
CA GLU A 1086 13.02 25.08 48.56
C GLU A 1086 13.33 24.22 47.34
N SER A 1087 13.17 22.90 47.47
CA SER A 1087 13.59 21.90 46.50
C SER A 1087 12.44 21.10 45.84
N CYS A 1088 11.20 21.52 46.08
CA CYS A 1088 9.95 20.87 45.68
C CYS A 1088 9.68 19.52 46.37
N SER A 1089 10.71 18.70 46.56
CA SER A 1089 10.63 17.37 47.15
C SER A 1089 11.78 17.17 48.13
N GLU A 1090 11.52 16.58 49.29
CA GLU A 1090 12.58 16.37 50.30
C GLU A 1090 13.73 15.48 49.82
N GLY A 1091 13.49 14.63 48.82
CA GLY A 1091 14.51 13.77 48.24
C GLY A 1091 14.17 13.29 46.84
N LEU A 1092 15.19 12.81 46.15
CA LEU A 1092 15.08 12.19 44.84
C LEU A 1092 15.09 10.67 45.00
N TYR A 1093 14.03 9.99 44.56
CA TYR A 1093 13.98 8.53 44.59
C TYR A 1093 14.49 7.92 43.28
N ILE A 1094 15.41 6.96 43.37
CA ILE A 1094 16.06 6.34 42.22
C ILE A 1094 16.07 4.81 42.27
N TYR A 1095 15.98 4.18 41.10
CA TYR A 1095 16.20 2.75 40.90
C TYR A 1095 16.48 2.41 39.43
N PRO A 1096 17.32 1.40 39.12
CA PRO A 1096 17.55 0.98 37.75
C PRO A 1096 16.28 0.36 37.16
N TRP A 1097 15.86 0.84 36.00
CA TRP A 1097 14.68 0.34 35.31
C TRP A 1097 15.05 -0.78 34.32
N SER A 1098 16.08 -0.54 33.49
CA SER A 1098 16.68 -1.56 32.62
C SER A 1098 18.15 -1.73 32.98
N VAL A 1099 18.60 -2.98 32.99
CA VAL A 1099 20.01 -3.35 33.19
C VAL A 1099 20.64 -3.99 31.94
N GLY A 1100 20.02 -3.79 30.78
CA GLY A 1100 20.53 -4.23 29.47
C GLY A 1100 20.49 -5.74 29.25
N GLN A 1101 19.44 -6.42 29.73
CA GLN A 1101 19.25 -7.85 29.52
C GLN A 1101 18.43 -8.12 28.25
N PRO A 1102 18.82 -9.10 27.41
CA PRO A 1102 18.07 -9.42 26.20
C PRO A 1102 16.71 -10.02 26.54
N SER A 1103 15.69 -9.57 25.82
CA SER A 1103 14.32 -10.06 25.89
C SER A 1103 13.82 -10.19 24.46
N TYR A 1104 13.96 -11.36 23.85
CA TYR A 1104 13.64 -11.53 22.43
C TYR A 1104 12.14 -11.59 22.17
N ARG A 1105 11.71 -10.95 21.09
CA ARG A 1105 10.30 -10.87 20.67
C ARG A 1105 9.72 -12.21 20.20
N ASP A 1106 10.55 -13.21 19.91
CA ASP A 1106 10.14 -14.53 19.39
C ASP A 1106 10.00 -15.60 20.48
N VAL A 1107 10.10 -15.21 21.76
CA VAL A 1107 9.85 -16.09 22.90
C VAL A 1107 8.34 -16.23 23.12
N TYR A 1108 7.82 -17.42 22.85
CA TYR A 1108 6.42 -17.76 23.16
C TYR A 1108 6.23 -17.90 24.67
N ILE A 1109 5.29 -17.12 25.21
CA ILE A 1109 4.88 -17.21 26.62
C ILE A 1109 3.42 -17.67 26.72
N GLN A 1110 3.07 -18.27 27.84
CA GLN A 1110 1.68 -18.63 28.11
C GLN A 1110 0.83 -17.35 28.25
N ALA A 1111 -0.33 -17.34 27.62
CA ALA A 1111 -1.29 -16.24 27.73
C ALA A 1111 -1.61 -15.98 29.21
N ARG A 1112 -1.60 -14.71 29.62
CA ARG A 1112 -1.91 -14.34 31.01
C ARG A 1112 -3.37 -14.67 31.32
N THR A 1113 -3.63 -15.09 32.56
CA THR A 1113 -4.98 -15.35 33.07
C THR A 1113 -5.45 -14.31 34.09
N THR A 1114 -4.59 -13.37 34.48
CA THR A 1114 -4.87 -12.32 35.47
C THR A 1114 -4.27 -10.98 35.02
N PRO A 1115 -4.78 -9.84 35.50
CA PRO A 1115 -4.07 -8.57 35.40
C PRO A 1115 -2.72 -8.62 36.16
N PRO A 1116 -1.84 -7.64 35.95
CA PRO A 1116 -0.71 -7.41 36.86
C PRO A 1116 -1.22 -7.22 38.29
N LEU A 1117 -0.62 -7.95 39.24
CA LEU A 1117 -0.90 -7.88 40.67
C LEU A 1117 0.41 -7.62 41.42
N GLY A 1118 0.28 -7.17 42.66
CA GLY A 1118 1.41 -6.90 43.54
C GLY A 1118 1.80 -5.43 43.63
N PHE A 1119 2.85 -5.20 44.40
CA PHE A 1119 3.36 -3.89 44.74
C PHE A 1119 4.90 -3.93 44.67
N ASP A 1120 5.46 -3.08 43.81
CA ASP A 1120 6.90 -2.92 43.59
C ASP A 1120 7.25 -1.46 43.26
N ASP A 1121 8.54 -1.16 43.08
CA ASP A 1121 9.04 0.20 42.77
C ASP A 1121 8.34 0.83 41.56
N SER A 1122 8.02 0.03 40.53
CA SER A 1122 7.38 0.50 39.30
C SER A 1122 5.91 0.85 39.51
N SER A 1123 5.26 0.24 40.49
CA SER A 1123 3.86 0.49 40.86
C SER A 1123 3.68 1.73 41.76
N VAL A 1124 4.69 2.11 42.55
CA VAL A 1124 4.60 3.25 43.48
C VAL A 1124 4.21 4.57 42.81
N PRO A 1125 4.83 5.06 41.72
CA PRO A 1125 4.45 6.35 41.13
C PRO A 1125 3.06 6.31 40.50
N VAL A 1126 2.55 5.11 40.18
CA VAL A 1126 1.17 4.91 39.74
C VAL A 1126 0.21 5.15 40.89
N MET A 1127 0.44 4.47 42.01
CA MET A 1127 -0.44 4.52 43.18
C MET A 1127 -0.34 5.88 43.89
N ALA A 1128 0.86 6.43 44.02
CA ALA A 1128 1.09 7.77 44.55
C ALA A 1128 0.59 8.87 43.59
N GLY A 1129 0.55 8.62 42.29
CA GLY A 1129 0.27 9.66 41.29
C GLY A 1129 1.38 10.70 41.16
N ALA A 1130 2.62 10.31 41.48
CA ALA A 1130 3.81 11.15 41.46
C ALA A 1130 4.53 11.10 40.10
N PRO A 1131 5.28 12.16 39.73
CA PRO A 1131 6.01 12.20 38.47
C PRO A 1131 7.26 11.33 38.54
N GLU A 1132 7.49 10.56 37.48
CA GLU A 1132 8.69 9.74 37.30
C GLU A 1132 9.14 9.75 35.85
N VAL A 1133 10.44 9.92 35.63
CA VAL A 1133 11.08 9.83 34.32
C VAL A 1133 12.09 8.68 34.31
N VAL A 1134 12.05 7.87 33.26
CA VAL A 1134 13.11 6.91 32.94
C VAL A 1134 14.07 7.58 31.98
N ILE A 1135 15.36 7.51 32.29
CA ILE A 1135 16.45 8.14 31.54
C ILE A 1135 17.53 7.12 31.15
N PRO A 1136 18.13 7.24 29.96
CA PRO A 1136 19.28 6.43 29.57
C PRO A 1136 20.54 6.88 30.30
N ILE A 1137 21.28 5.92 30.89
CA ILE A 1137 22.53 6.19 31.59
C ILE A 1137 23.74 5.47 30.98
N GLY A 1138 23.49 4.55 30.03
CA GLY A 1138 24.53 3.81 29.32
C GLY A 1138 23.96 2.67 28.49
N GLU A 1139 24.84 1.87 27.91
CA GLU A 1139 24.50 0.62 27.24
C GLU A 1139 25.54 -0.46 27.58
N VAL A 1140 25.14 -1.72 27.54
CA VAL A 1140 26.01 -2.86 27.87
C VAL A 1140 26.00 -3.90 26.76
N PRO A 1141 27.13 -4.59 26.52
CA PRO A 1141 27.21 -5.60 25.49
C PRO A 1141 26.46 -6.88 25.88
N TYR A 1142 25.90 -7.56 24.90
CA TYR A 1142 25.41 -8.93 25.01
C TYR A 1142 25.68 -9.69 23.72
N ASN A 1143 25.79 -11.00 23.80
CA ASN A 1143 25.92 -11.83 22.60
C ASN A 1143 24.54 -12.18 22.07
N SER A 1144 24.19 -11.62 20.91
CA SER A 1144 22.88 -11.85 20.30
C SER A 1144 22.78 -13.27 19.74
N THR A 1145 21.65 -13.92 20.03
CA THR A 1145 21.27 -15.19 19.43
C THR A 1145 20.65 -15.02 18.04
N LYS A 1146 20.38 -13.78 17.61
CA LYS A 1146 19.77 -13.45 16.33
C LYS A 1146 20.80 -13.00 15.31
N SER A 1147 21.61 -12.01 15.65
CA SER A 1147 22.68 -11.54 14.76
C SER A 1147 23.94 -12.38 14.86
N LEU A 1148 24.11 -13.18 15.91
CA LEU A 1148 25.36 -13.91 16.22
C LEU A 1148 26.57 -12.99 16.42
N HIS A 1149 26.32 -11.71 16.67
CA HIS A 1149 27.32 -10.70 17.00
C HIS A 1149 27.13 -10.17 18.42
N THR A 1150 28.15 -9.49 18.94
CA THR A 1150 28.00 -8.68 20.15
C THR A 1150 27.21 -7.43 19.80
N GLU A 1151 26.06 -7.29 20.44
CA GLU A 1151 25.12 -6.18 20.31
C GLU A 1151 25.05 -5.44 21.66
N TYR A 1152 24.35 -4.30 21.72
CA TYR A 1152 24.29 -3.49 22.94
C TYR A 1152 22.84 -3.16 23.31
N LEU A 1153 22.56 -3.17 24.62
CA LEU A 1153 21.24 -2.81 25.14
C LEU A 1153 21.30 -1.69 26.17
N PRO A 1154 20.25 -0.84 26.22
CA PRO A 1154 20.17 0.26 27.17
C PRO A 1154 20.22 -0.16 28.64
N VAL A 1155 20.98 0.59 29.42
CA VAL A 1155 20.88 0.67 30.88
C VAL A 1155 20.20 1.99 31.21
N THR A 1156 19.13 1.94 31.99
CA THR A 1156 18.30 3.11 32.30
C THR A 1156 18.02 3.23 33.80
N MET A 1157 17.82 4.46 34.25
CA MET A 1157 17.51 4.82 35.64
C MET A 1157 16.16 5.52 35.69
N ALA A 1158 15.33 5.18 36.69
CA ALA A 1158 14.14 5.95 37.02
C ALA A 1158 14.49 7.04 38.05
N LEU A 1159 14.01 8.26 37.84
CA LEU A 1159 14.10 9.39 38.76
C LEU A 1159 12.69 9.87 39.12
N ARG A 1160 12.39 9.99 40.41
CA ARG A 1160 11.06 10.35 40.92
C ARG A 1160 11.13 11.40 42.01
N MET A 1161 10.19 12.35 41.97
CA MET A 1161 10.01 13.41 42.95
C MET A 1161 8.57 13.41 43.52
N ALA A 1162 8.30 14.29 44.47
CA ALA A 1162 6.96 14.56 45.00
C ALA A 1162 5.96 14.95 43.89
N ARG A 1163 4.68 14.71 44.16
CA ARG A 1163 3.59 14.99 43.21
C ARG A 1163 3.51 16.49 42.91
N GLY A 1164 3.48 16.88 41.65
CA GLY A 1164 3.49 18.28 41.22
C GLY A 1164 4.88 18.85 40.94
N CYS A 1165 5.96 18.10 41.20
CA CYS A 1165 7.34 18.52 40.91
C CYS A 1165 7.78 18.26 39.46
N ASP A 1166 6.85 18.11 38.51
CA ASP A 1166 7.13 17.74 37.12
C ASP A 1166 8.13 18.68 36.43
N HIS A 1167 7.94 20.00 36.57
CA HIS A 1167 8.84 21.02 35.99
C HIS A 1167 10.21 21.01 36.66
N HIS A 1168 10.28 20.79 37.98
CA HIS A 1168 11.56 20.76 38.69
C HIS A 1168 12.37 19.51 38.38
N LEU A 1169 11.70 18.37 38.21
CA LEU A 1169 12.32 17.15 37.70
C LEU A 1169 12.83 17.34 36.25
N ALA A 1170 12.09 18.09 35.42
CA ALA A 1170 12.55 18.48 34.09
C ALA A 1170 13.80 19.35 34.11
N ASN A 1171 13.86 20.36 35.00
CA ASN A 1171 15.04 21.19 35.19
C ASN A 1171 16.26 20.33 35.57
N LEU A 1172 16.10 19.43 36.55
CA LEU A 1172 17.16 18.53 36.99
C LEU A 1172 17.74 17.72 35.83
N VAL A 1173 16.89 17.08 35.03
CA VAL A 1173 17.35 16.26 33.89
C VAL A 1173 18.05 17.11 32.83
N SER A 1174 17.54 18.32 32.55
CA SER A 1174 18.20 19.24 31.62
C SER A 1174 19.58 19.66 32.12
N ASP A 1175 19.72 19.97 33.41
CA ASP A 1175 20.99 20.39 34.00
C ASP A 1175 21.99 19.23 34.08
N LEU A 1176 21.54 18.01 34.35
CA LEU A 1176 22.39 16.81 34.27
C LEU A 1176 22.95 16.59 32.84
N GLU A 1177 22.18 16.93 31.80
CA GLU A 1177 22.66 16.89 30.41
C GLU A 1177 23.65 18.02 30.12
N LYS A 1178 23.40 19.24 30.61
CA LYS A 1178 24.33 20.39 30.47
C LYS A 1178 25.68 20.13 31.13
N GLU A 1179 25.70 19.47 32.28
CA GLU A 1179 26.93 19.07 32.98
C GLU A 1179 27.60 17.81 32.38
N GLY A 1180 27.05 17.23 31.31
CA GLY A 1180 27.59 16.05 30.66
C GLY A 1180 27.51 14.76 31.50
N ILE A 1181 26.67 14.74 32.54
CA ILE A 1181 26.34 13.54 33.31
C ILE A 1181 25.41 12.65 32.48
N LEU A 1182 24.44 13.28 31.81
CA LEU A 1182 23.60 12.69 30.77
C LEU A 1182 24.04 13.22 29.40
N ARG A 1183 23.60 12.54 28.34
CA ARG A 1183 23.80 12.99 26.97
C ARG A 1183 22.65 12.52 26.07
N PRO A 1184 22.38 13.22 24.96
CA PRO A 1184 21.42 12.76 23.96
C PRO A 1184 21.78 11.37 23.40
N VAL A 1185 20.77 10.62 22.99
CA VAL A 1185 20.92 9.29 22.38
C VAL A 1185 20.62 9.32 20.89
N ALA A 1186 21.27 8.45 20.12
CA ALA A 1186 21.03 8.28 18.68
C ALA A 1186 19.79 7.41 18.40
N ALA A 1187 19.22 7.52 17.21
CA ALA A 1187 18.29 6.53 16.68
C ALA A 1187 19.02 5.26 16.18
N GLY A 1188 18.28 4.16 16.04
CA GLY A 1188 18.80 2.90 15.49
C GLY A 1188 19.40 1.96 16.53
N ARG A 1189 20.41 1.18 16.15
CA ARG A 1189 20.88 0.00 16.90
C ARG A 1189 21.58 0.31 18.22
N ARG A 1190 22.21 1.48 18.34
CA ARG A 1190 23.05 1.89 19.47
C ARG A 1190 22.53 3.19 20.08
N LEU A 1191 22.73 3.38 21.38
CA LEU A 1191 22.44 4.68 22.02
C LEU A 1191 23.47 5.73 21.62
N TYR A 1192 24.71 5.31 21.38
CA TYR A 1192 25.82 6.20 21.10
C TYR A 1192 26.57 5.71 19.86
N PRO A 1193 26.86 6.61 18.89
CA PRO A 1193 27.53 6.27 17.64
C PRO A 1193 28.97 5.78 17.82
#